data_AF-A0AAN9S6F7-F1
#
_entry.id   AF-A0AAN9S6F7-F1
#
_cell.length_a   1.000
_cell.length_b   1.000
_cell.length_c   1.000
_cell.angle_alpha   90.00
_cell.angle_beta   90.00
_cell.angle_gamma   90.00
#
_symmetry.space_group_name_H-M   'P 1'
#
loop_
_entity.id
_entity.type
_entity.pdbx_description
1 polymer ?
#
loop_
_entity_poly.entity_id
_entity_poly.type
_entity_poly.pdbx_seq_one_letter_code
_entity_poly.pdbx_strand_id
1 'polypeptide(L)'
;MLRVQYVQAKVGIDVGSSYVNSCLFIIAACWPATKYSSMVLSNFVGFVATPAPPSGLSCMAINLFWVRLLLNVPLIRCPLWRQPQRPLSTKPLQNGPIITTLSLSLSLSLSLPTMAASSTSSLSLSKALFHPTTPLPSSSHRSSLRLPLRPTPSAPLSLRRLAAAVHPAAPAATTLPKAPADAALVEKSVNTIRFLAVDAVEKANSGHPGLPMGCAPMGHVLYDEAMKYNPKNPFWFNRDRFVLSAGHGCMLQYALLHLAGFDSVKEEDLKEFRQWGSKTPGHPENFETPGVEVTTGPLGQGIANAVGLALAEKHLAARFNKPDNEIVDHYTYVILGDGCQMEGIANEACSLAGHWGLGKLIAFYDDNHISIDGNTDIAFTESVDSRFEGLGWHVIWVKNGNNGYDDIRAAIKEAKAVKDKPTLIKVTTTIGYGSPNKANSYSVHGSALGAKEVDATRKNLGWPYEPFHVPEDVKKHWSRHISEGAAFEAEWNAKFAEYEKKYKEEAAELKSIINGELPAGWEKALPTYTPESPADATRNLSQQNLNALVKVLPGLLGGSADLASSNMTLLKMFGDFQKDTPAERNVRFGVREHGMGAICNGIALHSPGLIPYCATFFVFTDYMRGAIRLSALSEAGVIYVMTHDSIGLGEDGPTHQPVEHLASFRAMPNILMLRPADGNETAGAYKIAVLNRKRPSILALSRQKLPQLPGTSIEGVEKGGYTISDNSTGNKPDVILIGTGSELEIAAKAAEDLRKEGKAVRVVSLVSWELFDEQSEAYKESVLPAAVSARVSIEAGSTFGWEKIVGSKGKAIGIDRFGASAPAGRVYKEFGITKEAVVAAAKQLI
;
A
#
# COMPACT_ATOMS: atom_id res chain seq x y z
N MET A 1 -7.90 11.57 -53.68
CA MET A 1 -6.55 11.38 -54.24
C MET A 1 -5.67 12.42 -53.54
N LEU A 2 -4.55 12.10 -52.87
CA LEU A 2 -3.28 11.55 -53.39
C LEU A 2 -2.72 12.43 -54.53
N ARG A 3 -1.50 13.01 -54.48
CA ARG A 3 -0.41 13.06 -53.47
C ARG A 3 0.25 14.46 -53.55
N VAL A 4 0.67 15.09 -52.46
CA VAL A 4 2.02 15.01 -51.83
C VAL A 4 3.19 15.22 -52.81
N GLN A 5 3.87 16.37 -52.72
CA GLN A 5 5.31 16.41 -52.38
C GLN A 5 5.80 17.80 -51.91
N TYR A 6 6.97 17.80 -51.25
CA TYR A 6 7.65 18.95 -50.62
C TYR A 6 8.57 19.70 -51.59
N VAL A 7 8.82 20.98 -51.31
CA VAL A 7 10.08 21.68 -51.65
C VAL A 7 10.49 22.55 -50.45
N GLN A 8 11.78 22.52 -50.06
CA GLN A 8 12.36 23.51 -49.15
C GLN A 8 13.00 24.66 -49.94
N ALA A 9 12.81 25.90 -49.47
CA ALA A 9 13.62 27.07 -49.81
C ALA A 9 13.84 27.91 -48.54
N LYS A 10 14.85 28.80 -48.53
CA LYS A 10 15.43 29.37 -47.30
C LYS A 10 15.95 30.81 -47.50
N VAL A 11 15.97 31.59 -46.42
CA VAL A 11 16.66 32.91 -46.22
C VAL A 11 15.91 34.18 -46.69
N GLY A 12 16.06 35.26 -45.90
CA GLY A 12 15.42 36.60 -45.99
C GLY A 12 14.60 36.88 -44.72
N ILE A 13 15.06 37.56 -43.64
CA ILE A 13 15.81 38.83 -43.49
C ILE A 13 14.96 40.00 -44.04
N ASP A 14 14.56 41.03 -43.27
CA ASP A 14 15.27 41.72 -42.18
C ASP A 14 14.40 42.37 -41.05
N VAL A 15 15.06 42.86 -39.98
CA VAL A 15 14.71 43.81 -38.88
C VAL A 15 13.31 43.89 -38.21
N GLY A 16 13.30 43.99 -36.86
CA GLY A 16 12.15 44.53 -36.09
C GLY A 16 12.18 44.43 -34.54
N SER A 17 12.67 45.47 -33.85
CA SER A 17 12.33 45.88 -32.45
C SER A 17 12.26 44.87 -31.27
N SER A 18 13.34 44.82 -30.49
CA SER A 18 13.42 45.15 -29.04
C SER A 18 12.38 44.66 -27.97
N TYR A 19 12.95 44.05 -26.91
CA TYR A 19 12.48 43.96 -25.50
C TYR A 19 11.19 43.20 -25.13
N VAL A 20 11.37 42.01 -24.53
CA VAL A 20 10.44 41.36 -23.60
C VAL A 20 10.89 41.64 -22.16
N ASN A 21 9.96 41.76 -21.20
CA ASN A 21 10.27 42.05 -19.80
C ASN A 21 9.31 41.36 -18.82
N SER A 22 9.86 40.71 -17.78
CA SER A 22 9.17 40.15 -16.59
C SER A 22 8.19 38.97 -16.85
N CYS A 23 7.87 38.10 -15.88
CA CYS A 23 8.15 38.12 -14.43
C CYS A 23 8.83 36.82 -13.92
N LEU A 24 9.70 36.96 -12.91
CA LEU A 24 10.02 35.89 -11.95
C LEU A 24 9.01 35.91 -10.80
N PHE A 25 8.88 34.78 -10.07
CA PHE A 25 8.42 34.81 -8.68
C PHE A 25 9.24 33.87 -7.77
N ILE A 26 9.97 34.50 -6.86
CA ILE A 26 10.37 34.06 -5.50
C ILE A 26 10.74 32.58 -5.29
N ILE A 27 12.03 32.34 -5.02
CA ILE A 27 12.47 31.44 -3.94
C ILE A 27 13.10 32.32 -2.86
N ALA A 28 12.67 32.17 -1.60
CA ALA A 28 13.21 32.89 -0.47
C ALA A 28 14.01 31.95 0.43
N ALA A 29 15.29 32.23 0.63
CA ALA A 29 16.16 31.52 1.56
C ALA A 29 16.73 32.51 2.58
N CYS A 30 16.40 32.32 3.86
CA CYS A 30 16.80 33.20 4.95
C CYS A 30 17.69 32.46 5.96
N TRP A 31 18.98 32.81 6.02
CA TRP A 31 19.68 32.91 7.30
C TRP A 31 20.85 33.91 7.19
N PRO A 32 21.09 34.81 8.17
CA PRO A 32 22.12 35.85 8.02
C PRO A 32 23.51 35.37 8.46
N ALA A 33 24.55 35.81 7.75
CA ALA A 33 25.92 35.75 8.24
C ALA A 33 26.27 37.04 9.00
N THR A 34 26.84 36.91 10.20
CA THR A 34 27.47 38.04 10.93
C THR A 34 28.88 37.70 11.37
N LYS A 35 29.77 38.69 11.19
CA LYS A 35 31.23 38.64 11.31
C LYS A 35 31.73 38.21 12.68
N TYR A 36 32.87 37.52 12.70
CA TYR A 36 33.96 37.81 13.64
C TYR A 36 35.30 37.76 12.89
N SER A 37 36.37 38.32 13.48
CA SER A 37 37.62 38.62 12.78
C SER A 37 38.85 37.94 13.38
N SER A 38 39.81 37.64 12.49
CA SER A 38 41.28 37.69 12.71
C SER A 38 41.91 36.94 13.91
N MET A 39 42.60 35.84 13.61
CA MET A 39 44.01 35.54 13.97
C MET A 39 44.47 34.44 12.98
N VAL A 40 45.50 34.57 12.13
CA VAL A 40 46.93 34.95 12.28
C VAL A 40 47.82 33.73 12.63
N LEU A 41 48.88 33.54 11.81
CA LEU A 41 49.89 32.45 11.82
C LEU A 41 49.38 31.04 11.41
N SER A 42 50.13 30.17 10.72
CA SER A 42 51.11 30.26 9.61
C SER A 42 51.74 28.87 9.39
N ASN A 43 51.89 28.39 8.14
CA ASN A 43 53.14 27.80 7.61
C ASN A 43 53.01 27.22 6.18
N PHE A 44 54.11 27.38 5.42
CA PHE A 44 54.64 26.72 4.22
C PHE A 44 53.82 25.56 3.56
N VAL A 45 53.53 25.57 2.25
CA VAL A 45 54.44 25.53 1.05
C VAL A 45 55.25 24.22 0.97
N GLY A 46 55.23 23.42 -0.11
CA GLY A 46 54.56 23.52 -1.42
C GLY A 46 54.38 22.13 -2.07
N PHE A 47 53.89 21.99 -3.31
CA PHE A 47 54.79 21.99 -4.50
C PHE A 47 54.09 22.27 -5.85
N VAL A 48 54.93 22.49 -6.87
CA VAL A 48 54.70 22.91 -8.27
C VAL A 48 53.76 22.01 -9.11
N ALA A 49 53.23 22.53 -10.24
CA ALA A 49 52.27 21.87 -11.14
C ALA A 49 52.71 21.82 -12.63
N THR A 50 51.94 21.08 -13.47
CA THR A 50 51.88 21.11 -14.96
C THR A 50 53.07 20.52 -15.76
N PRO A 51 52.97 20.29 -17.10
CA PRO A 51 51.91 19.52 -17.81
C PRO A 51 52.40 18.65 -19.02
N ALA A 52 51.54 17.73 -19.49
CA ALA A 52 51.32 17.53 -20.94
C ALA A 52 52.03 16.29 -21.59
N PRO A 53 51.93 16.05 -22.92
CA PRO A 53 51.96 14.70 -23.50
C PRO A 53 53.00 14.50 -24.64
N PRO A 54 53.01 13.33 -25.31
CA PRO A 54 52.83 13.35 -26.78
C PRO A 54 52.01 12.18 -27.37
N SER A 55 51.83 12.18 -28.69
CA SER A 55 50.94 11.31 -29.49
C SER A 55 51.65 10.59 -30.65
N GLY A 56 51.13 9.43 -31.10
CA GLY A 56 51.34 8.88 -32.45
C GLY A 56 50.63 7.53 -32.64
N LEU A 57 49.67 7.33 -33.56
CA LEU A 57 49.66 7.34 -35.04
C LEU A 57 50.35 6.15 -35.73
N SER A 58 49.53 5.25 -36.32
CA SER A 58 49.84 4.50 -37.54
C SER A 58 48.54 3.96 -38.18
N CYS A 59 48.49 3.84 -39.51
CA CYS A 59 47.34 3.32 -40.26
C CYS A 59 47.77 2.52 -41.50
N MET A 60 47.16 1.34 -41.72
CA MET A 60 46.92 0.68 -43.02
C MET A 60 45.66 -0.20 -42.84
N ALA A 61 44.65 -0.25 -43.73
CA ALA A 61 44.65 -0.53 -45.18
C ALA A 61 44.94 -2.02 -45.48
N ILE A 62 44.23 -2.75 -46.37
CA ILE A 62 43.06 -2.46 -47.24
C ILE A 62 42.41 -3.81 -47.60
N ASN A 63 41.07 -3.89 -47.77
CA ASN A 63 40.44 -4.54 -48.94
C ASN A 63 38.91 -4.41 -48.99
N LEU A 64 38.36 -4.47 -50.20
CA LEU A 64 36.95 -4.23 -50.51
C LEU A 64 36.60 -5.01 -51.79
N PHE A 65 35.50 -5.77 -51.82
CA PHE A 65 34.97 -6.36 -53.05
C PHE A 65 33.43 -6.36 -53.09
N TRP A 66 32.90 -6.33 -54.32
CA TRP A 66 31.47 -6.22 -54.67
C TRP A 66 30.78 -7.62 -54.63
N VAL A 67 29.46 -7.84 -54.82
CA VAL A 67 28.47 -7.26 -55.77
C VAL A 67 27.02 -7.34 -55.21
N ARG A 68 26.12 -6.52 -55.77
CA ARG A 68 24.66 -6.46 -55.53
C ARG A 68 23.89 -7.71 -56.06
N LEU A 69 22.69 -7.99 -55.54
CA LEU A 69 21.36 -7.59 -56.11
C LEU A 69 20.19 -8.57 -55.80
N LEU A 70 18.98 -8.01 -55.78
CA LEU A 70 17.63 -8.61 -55.95
C LEU A 70 16.90 -9.30 -54.78
N LEU A 71 15.57 -9.24 -54.90
CA LEU A 71 14.52 -9.65 -53.94
C LEU A 71 13.71 -10.82 -54.52
N ASN A 72 13.18 -11.71 -53.66
CA ASN A 72 11.73 -12.03 -53.62
C ASN A 72 11.38 -13.10 -52.55
N VAL A 73 10.34 -12.80 -51.72
CA VAL A 73 9.06 -13.56 -51.51
C VAL A 73 9.12 -15.10 -51.53
N PRO A 74 8.52 -15.86 -50.57
CA PRO A 74 7.27 -15.54 -49.85
C PRO A 74 7.20 -15.79 -48.33
N LEU A 75 6.11 -15.29 -47.72
CA LEU A 75 5.53 -15.81 -46.47
C LEU A 75 4.80 -17.15 -46.73
N ILE A 76 4.97 -18.14 -45.85
CA ILE A 76 4.22 -19.41 -45.90
C ILE A 76 3.36 -19.56 -44.63
N ARG A 77 2.12 -20.01 -44.81
CA ARG A 77 1.13 -20.40 -43.78
C ARG A 77 0.47 -21.72 -44.21
N CYS A 78 -0.27 -22.34 -43.27
CA CYS A 78 -1.18 -23.51 -43.40
C CYS A 78 -0.57 -24.89 -43.01
N PRO A 79 -1.41 -25.91 -42.69
CA PRO A 79 -2.73 -25.87 -42.00
C PRO A 79 -2.96 -27.05 -41.00
N LEU A 80 -4.17 -27.10 -40.39
CA LEU A 80 -5.02 -28.26 -39.95
C LEU A 80 -5.74 -27.95 -38.60
N TRP A 81 -7.08 -27.80 -38.54
CA TRP A 81 -8.14 -28.83 -38.33
C TRP A 81 -8.28 -29.31 -36.85
N ARG A 82 -9.46 -29.45 -36.20
CA ARG A 82 -10.90 -29.51 -36.64
C ARG A 82 -11.85 -28.76 -35.66
N GLN A 83 -13.11 -28.56 -36.08
CA GLN A 83 -14.31 -28.20 -35.28
C GLN A 83 -15.57 -28.85 -35.92
N PRO A 84 -16.59 -29.30 -35.16
CA PRO A 84 -17.83 -29.89 -35.71
C PRO A 84 -19.00 -28.89 -35.90
N GLN A 85 -20.00 -29.32 -36.67
CA GLN A 85 -21.13 -28.55 -37.26
C GLN A 85 -22.29 -28.25 -36.26
N ARG A 86 -23.00 -27.10 -36.28
CA ARG A 86 -24.07 -26.58 -37.21
C ARG A 86 -25.44 -27.31 -37.10
N PRO A 87 -26.61 -26.76 -37.53
CA PRO A 87 -26.90 -25.80 -38.64
C PRO A 87 -27.82 -24.59 -38.21
N LEU A 88 -28.63 -23.82 -38.97
CA LEU A 88 -28.98 -23.57 -40.41
C LEU A 88 -29.59 -22.13 -40.61
N SER A 89 -30.51 -21.91 -41.56
CA SER A 89 -31.49 -20.79 -41.78
C SER A 89 -30.95 -19.35 -42.05
N THR A 90 -30.54 -18.97 -43.28
CA THR A 90 -31.31 -18.23 -44.34
C THR A 90 -31.84 -16.83 -43.97
N LYS A 91 -31.31 -15.67 -44.44
CA LYS A 91 -31.18 -15.05 -45.82
C LYS A 91 -32.49 -14.45 -46.40
N PRO A 92 -32.45 -13.39 -47.27
CA PRO A 92 -31.58 -12.18 -47.33
C PRO A 92 -32.34 -10.88 -47.80
N LEU A 93 -31.60 -9.81 -48.22
CA LEU A 93 -31.93 -8.60 -49.05
C LEU A 93 -31.73 -7.22 -48.34
N GLN A 94 -31.60 -6.07 -49.01
CA GLN A 94 -30.54 -5.66 -49.98
C GLN A 94 -30.50 -4.10 -50.19
N ASN A 95 -29.33 -3.56 -50.55
CA ASN A 95 -29.07 -2.28 -51.26
C ASN A 95 -29.23 -0.90 -50.54
N GLY A 96 -28.34 0.05 -50.91
CA GLY A 96 -28.46 1.53 -50.69
C GLY A 96 -28.97 2.25 -51.96
N PRO A 97 -28.60 3.52 -52.32
CA PRO A 97 -27.37 4.27 -51.93
C PRO A 97 -27.45 5.84 -51.71
N ILE A 98 -26.49 6.37 -50.91
CA ILE A 98 -25.66 7.63 -51.01
C ILE A 98 -26.27 9.03 -51.40
N ILE A 99 -25.54 10.09 -50.96
CA ILE A 99 -25.19 11.42 -51.56
C ILE A 99 -25.74 12.76 -50.93
N THR A 100 -24.78 13.62 -50.53
CA THR A 100 -24.72 15.13 -50.54
C THR A 100 -25.33 16.02 -49.42
N THR A 101 -24.41 16.68 -48.71
CA THR A 101 -24.32 18.11 -48.30
C THR A 101 -25.56 19.04 -48.32
N LEU A 102 -25.67 19.86 -47.27
CA LEU A 102 -25.83 21.31 -47.44
C LEU A 102 -25.21 22.09 -46.27
N SER A 103 -24.86 23.35 -46.52
CA SER A 103 -24.24 24.28 -45.57
C SER A 103 -25.11 25.52 -45.41
N LEU A 104 -25.23 26.06 -44.20
CA LEU A 104 -25.74 27.43 -44.04
C LEU A 104 -25.09 28.15 -42.87
N SER A 105 -24.79 29.43 -43.09
CA SER A 105 -24.35 30.38 -42.07
C SER A 105 -25.40 31.49 -41.97
N LEU A 106 -25.54 32.09 -40.79
CA LEU A 106 -26.18 33.40 -40.63
C LEU A 106 -25.60 34.12 -39.41
N SER A 107 -25.81 35.43 -39.34
CA SER A 107 -25.14 36.33 -38.38
C SER A 107 -26.00 37.57 -38.09
N LEU A 108 -25.55 38.41 -37.14
CA LEU A 108 -26.23 39.60 -36.61
C LEU A 108 -27.49 39.27 -35.74
N SER A 109 -27.97 40.12 -34.84
CA SER A 109 -27.67 41.56 -34.58
C SER A 109 -27.60 41.90 -33.08
N LEU A 110 -27.21 43.14 -32.76
CA LEU A 110 -27.07 43.70 -31.40
C LEU A 110 -28.42 44.04 -30.76
N SER A 111 -28.49 44.01 -29.43
CA SER A 111 -29.16 45.08 -28.67
C SER A 111 -28.59 45.23 -27.24
N LEU A 112 -28.21 46.46 -26.88
CA LEU A 112 -27.98 46.92 -25.51
C LEU A 112 -29.20 47.75 -25.08
N PRO A 113 -29.43 47.90 -23.76
CA PRO A 113 -29.43 49.27 -23.24
C PRO A 113 -28.61 49.44 -21.95
N THR A 114 -28.36 50.70 -21.61
CA THR A 114 -27.55 51.20 -20.48
C THR A 114 -28.41 51.77 -19.34
N MET A 115 -27.74 52.35 -18.34
CA MET A 115 -28.26 52.98 -17.10
C MET A 115 -28.58 51.98 -15.98
N ALA A 116 -27.94 51.96 -14.81
CA ALA A 116 -27.25 52.96 -13.97
C ALA A 116 -28.18 53.88 -13.14
N ALA A 117 -28.23 53.60 -11.83
CA ALA A 117 -28.65 54.53 -10.78
C ALA A 117 -28.03 54.10 -9.44
N SER A 118 -27.69 55.07 -8.59
CA SER A 118 -27.10 54.88 -7.27
C SER A 118 -28.15 54.82 -6.16
N SER A 119 -27.82 54.19 -5.03
CA SER A 119 -28.34 54.63 -3.73
C SER A 119 -27.28 54.48 -2.63
N THR A 120 -27.25 55.47 -1.73
CA THR A 120 -26.38 55.52 -0.55
C THR A 120 -27.24 55.72 0.69
N SER A 121 -26.97 54.96 1.75
CA SER A 121 -27.40 55.30 3.12
C SER A 121 -26.32 54.84 4.12
N SER A 122 -26.38 55.36 5.35
CA SER A 122 -25.25 55.36 6.28
C SER A 122 -25.71 55.29 7.75
N LEU A 123 -24.76 55.41 8.70
CA LEU A 123 -24.91 55.45 10.17
C LEU A 123 -25.00 54.07 10.87
N SER A 124 -24.43 53.85 12.06
CA SER A 124 -23.56 54.70 12.91
C SER A 124 -22.61 53.89 13.81
N LEU A 125 -21.65 54.59 14.45
CA LEU A 125 -20.63 54.02 15.35
C LEU A 125 -21.20 53.44 16.67
N SER A 126 -20.37 52.63 17.34
CA SER A 126 -20.24 52.62 18.81
C SER A 126 -18.78 52.35 19.21
N LYS A 127 -18.33 52.84 20.38
CA LYS A 127 -16.94 52.77 20.88
C LYS A 127 -16.88 52.30 22.34
N ALA A 128 -16.00 51.34 22.63
CA ALA A 128 -15.30 51.13 23.91
C ALA A 128 -14.02 50.31 23.57
N LEU A 129 -12.78 50.54 24.04
CA LEU A 129 -12.11 51.23 25.16
C LEU A 129 -11.57 50.28 26.26
N PHE A 130 -10.22 50.20 26.32
CA PHE A 130 -9.36 49.69 27.43
C PHE A 130 -9.49 48.20 27.82
N HIS A 131 -8.44 47.48 28.28
CA HIS A 131 -6.97 47.66 28.25
C HIS A 131 -6.28 46.27 28.41
N PRO A 132 -4.96 46.12 28.18
CA PRO A 132 -4.25 44.84 28.32
C PRO A 132 -3.56 44.65 29.68
N THR A 133 -3.33 43.39 30.10
CA THR A 133 -2.47 43.03 31.24
C THR A 133 -1.67 41.75 30.97
N THR A 134 -0.45 41.67 31.52
CA THR A 134 0.51 40.56 31.34
C THR A 134 0.64 39.69 32.63
N PRO A 135 1.76 39.05 33.04
CA PRO A 135 1.72 37.60 33.26
C PRO A 135 2.15 37.08 34.66
N LEU A 136 1.81 35.81 34.94
CA LEU A 136 2.31 34.96 36.04
C LEU A 136 1.95 35.43 37.47
N PRO A 137 1.94 34.49 38.45
CA PRO A 137 3.14 34.33 39.27
C PRO A 137 3.52 32.88 39.61
N SER A 138 4.77 32.68 40.00
CA SER A 138 5.26 31.47 40.67
C SER A 138 5.03 31.54 42.19
N SER A 139 4.80 30.40 42.85
CA SER A 139 5.08 30.28 44.29
C SER A 139 5.69 28.92 44.62
N SER A 140 6.71 28.95 45.49
CA SER A 140 7.44 27.78 45.96
C SER A 140 7.17 27.55 47.44
N HIS A 141 7.10 26.29 47.89
CA HIS A 141 7.33 25.97 49.29
C HIS A 141 8.38 24.87 49.46
N ARG A 142 9.44 25.20 50.20
CA ARG A 142 10.37 24.26 50.83
C ARG A 142 9.99 24.11 52.30
N SER A 143 10.07 22.89 52.82
CA SER A 143 10.36 22.65 54.24
C SER A 143 11.18 21.38 54.38
N SER A 144 12.48 21.54 54.65
CA SER A 144 13.42 20.44 54.92
C SER A 144 13.42 20.08 56.40
N LEU A 145 13.68 18.80 56.73
CA LEU A 145 14.33 18.42 57.99
C LEU A 145 15.22 17.18 57.77
N ARG A 146 16.14 16.92 58.70
CA ARG A 146 17.30 15.99 58.49
C ARG A 146 17.27 14.76 59.42
N LEU A 147 17.98 13.73 58.94
CA LEU A 147 18.64 12.61 59.64
C LEU A 147 19.03 12.85 61.11
N PRO A 148 19.09 11.77 61.92
CA PRO A 148 20.40 11.21 62.27
C PRO A 148 20.52 9.66 62.08
N LEU A 149 21.60 9.05 62.60
CA LEU A 149 22.09 7.70 62.25
C LEU A 149 21.90 6.62 63.36
N ARG A 150 22.08 5.34 62.95
CA ARG A 150 22.66 4.13 63.63
C ARG A 150 22.88 4.13 65.17
N PRO A 151 22.73 2.98 65.89
CA PRO A 151 23.48 1.74 65.58
C PRO A 151 22.79 0.37 65.90
N THR A 152 23.56 -0.72 65.74
CA THR A 152 23.26 -2.15 66.06
C THR A 152 23.92 -2.60 67.37
N PRO A 153 23.47 -3.68 68.07
CA PRO A 153 24.18 -4.98 67.95
C PRO A 153 23.40 -6.31 68.27
N SER A 154 23.98 -7.44 67.81
CA SER A 154 24.08 -8.81 68.41
C SER A 154 22.88 -9.65 68.95
N ALA A 155 22.54 -10.74 68.21
CA ALA A 155 22.53 -12.19 68.59
C ALA A 155 21.74 -12.73 69.83
N PRO A 156 21.52 -14.07 70.04
CA PRO A 156 21.95 -15.26 69.26
C PRO A 156 20.90 -16.40 69.02
N LEU A 157 21.31 -17.43 68.25
CA LEU A 157 20.94 -18.87 68.31
C LEU A 157 19.48 -19.38 68.37
N SER A 158 19.11 -20.21 67.39
CA SER A 158 18.90 -21.67 67.61
C SER A 158 18.96 -22.49 66.30
N LEU A 159 19.18 -23.81 66.41
CA LEU A 159 19.26 -24.75 65.28
C LEU A 159 18.02 -25.66 65.23
N ARG A 160 17.41 -25.80 64.05
CA ARG A 160 16.66 -27.02 63.68
C ARG A 160 16.76 -27.30 62.17
N ARG A 161 17.29 -28.47 61.82
CA ARG A 161 17.18 -29.03 60.46
C ARG A 161 15.77 -29.59 60.27
N LEU A 162 15.16 -29.30 59.13
CA LEU A 162 14.19 -30.18 58.46
C LEU A 162 14.48 -30.10 56.96
N ALA A 163 14.41 -31.23 56.27
CA ALA A 163 14.75 -31.31 54.85
C ALA A 163 13.52 -31.04 53.99
N ALA A 164 13.69 -30.25 52.92
CA ALA A 164 12.77 -30.15 51.81
C ALA A 164 13.58 -30.29 50.51
N ALA A 165 13.05 -30.99 49.52
CA ALA A 165 13.77 -31.25 48.28
C ALA A 165 13.85 -29.96 47.43
N VAL A 166 15.05 -29.62 46.99
CA VAL A 166 15.26 -28.53 46.02
C VAL A 166 15.00 -29.10 44.63
N HIS A 167 13.87 -28.72 44.02
CA HIS A 167 13.78 -28.77 42.56
C HIS A 167 14.74 -27.73 41.98
N PRO A 168 15.62 -28.08 41.02
CA PRO A 168 16.48 -27.10 40.37
C PRO A 168 15.61 -26.14 39.54
N ALA A 169 15.73 -24.84 39.80
CA ALA A 169 15.19 -23.85 38.89
C ALA A 169 15.92 -23.96 37.54
N ALA A 170 15.17 -24.14 36.45
CA ALA A 170 15.76 -24.14 35.11
C ALA A 170 16.37 -22.74 34.83
N PRO A 171 17.61 -22.66 34.32
CA PRO A 171 18.17 -21.38 33.91
C PRO A 171 17.37 -20.82 32.73
N ALA A 172 17.19 -19.48 32.70
CA ALA A 172 16.64 -18.82 31.53
C ALA A 172 17.51 -19.14 30.30
N ALA A 173 16.86 -19.57 29.21
CA ALA A 173 17.54 -20.08 28.02
C ALA A 173 18.22 -18.96 27.22
N THR A 174 19.38 -18.49 27.69
CA THR A 174 20.33 -17.78 26.83
C THR A 174 20.74 -18.73 25.72
N THR A 175 20.27 -18.48 24.50
CA THR A 175 20.62 -19.26 23.31
C THR A 175 22.12 -19.17 23.08
N LEU A 176 22.84 -20.23 23.47
CA LEU A 176 24.23 -20.42 23.10
C LEU A 176 24.34 -20.41 21.57
N PRO A 177 25.43 -19.84 21.00
CA PRO A 177 25.65 -19.92 19.56
C PRO A 177 25.72 -21.40 19.17
N LYS A 178 24.86 -21.82 18.23
CA LYS A 178 24.95 -23.14 17.61
C LYS A 178 26.36 -23.31 17.04
N ALA A 179 26.94 -24.50 17.17
CA ALA A 179 28.06 -24.85 16.32
C ALA A 179 27.56 -24.77 14.86
N PRO A 180 28.24 -24.03 13.96
CA PRO A 180 27.83 -23.99 12.57
C PRO A 180 27.93 -25.39 11.97
N ALA A 181 27.13 -25.65 10.93
CA ALA A 181 27.33 -26.85 10.11
C ALA A 181 28.76 -26.86 9.55
N ASP A 182 29.28 -28.05 9.27
CA ASP A 182 30.55 -28.22 8.55
C ASP A 182 30.55 -27.32 7.29
N ALA A 183 31.66 -26.63 7.02
CA ALA A 183 31.75 -25.66 5.92
C ALA A 183 31.40 -26.31 4.56
N ALA A 184 31.73 -27.60 4.39
CA ALA A 184 31.34 -28.38 3.21
C ALA A 184 29.81 -28.63 3.12
N LEU A 185 29.12 -28.76 4.26
CA LEU A 185 27.67 -28.91 4.34
C LEU A 185 26.95 -27.57 4.16
N VAL A 186 27.51 -26.46 4.67
CA VAL A 186 27.04 -25.08 4.41
C VAL A 186 27.11 -24.79 2.91
N GLU A 187 28.28 -24.91 2.28
CA GLU A 187 28.46 -24.70 0.84
C GLU A 187 27.52 -25.59 0.02
N LYS A 188 27.39 -26.87 0.37
CA LYS A 188 26.47 -27.78 -0.33
C LYS A 188 25.00 -27.36 -0.15
N SER A 189 24.59 -26.94 1.05
CA SER A 189 23.23 -26.42 1.29
C SER A 189 22.94 -25.14 0.53
N VAL A 190 23.91 -24.23 0.45
CA VAL A 190 23.80 -22.98 -0.31
C VAL A 190 23.65 -23.29 -1.80
N ASN A 191 24.46 -24.22 -2.32
CA ASN A 191 24.35 -24.67 -3.71
C ASN A 191 23.04 -25.43 -3.99
N THR A 192 22.46 -26.17 -3.03
CA THR A 192 21.09 -26.71 -3.15
C THR A 192 20.08 -25.61 -3.47
N ILE A 193 20.12 -24.48 -2.74
CA ILE A 193 19.23 -23.33 -2.96
C ILE A 193 19.45 -22.75 -4.36
N ARG A 194 20.72 -22.58 -4.78
CA ARG A 194 21.07 -22.11 -6.14
C ARG A 194 20.48 -23.02 -7.23
N PHE A 195 20.64 -24.33 -7.12
CA PHE A 195 20.20 -25.27 -8.15
C PHE A 195 18.70 -25.54 -8.15
N LEU A 196 18.02 -25.59 -7.00
CA LEU A 196 16.55 -25.61 -6.96
C LEU A 196 15.94 -24.39 -7.68
N ALA A 197 16.55 -23.20 -7.51
CA ALA A 197 16.12 -22.00 -8.22
C ALA A 197 16.37 -22.07 -9.73
N VAL A 198 17.56 -22.52 -10.15
CA VAL A 198 17.90 -22.71 -11.56
C VAL A 198 16.97 -23.72 -12.25
N ASP A 199 16.73 -24.88 -11.63
CA ASP A 199 15.95 -25.97 -12.24
C ASP A 199 14.47 -25.64 -12.41
N ALA A 200 13.87 -24.97 -11.42
CA ALA A 200 12.50 -24.50 -11.52
C ALA A 200 12.33 -23.46 -12.64
N VAL A 201 13.25 -22.49 -12.72
CA VAL A 201 13.24 -21.46 -13.78
C VAL A 201 13.48 -22.08 -15.17
N GLU A 202 14.37 -23.07 -15.28
CA GLU A 202 14.65 -23.78 -16.54
C GLU A 202 13.44 -24.63 -16.97
N LYS A 203 12.82 -25.41 -16.05
CA LYS A 203 11.60 -26.19 -16.35
C LYS A 203 10.41 -25.30 -16.73
N ALA A 204 10.26 -24.15 -16.08
CA ALA A 204 9.23 -23.16 -16.41
C ALA A 204 9.55 -22.34 -17.67
N ASN A 205 10.80 -22.38 -18.16
CA ASN A 205 11.36 -21.48 -19.17
C ASN A 205 11.05 -19.99 -18.89
N SER A 206 11.00 -19.62 -17.61
CA SER A 206 10.46 -18.35 -17.13
C SER A 206 10.85 -18.11 -15.68
N GLY A 207 11.37 -16.92 -15.35
CA GLY A 207 11.72 -16.54 -13.98
C GLY A 207 13.09 -15.89 -13.86
N HIS A 208 13.54 -15.71 -12.61
CA HIS A 208 14.67 -14.88 -12.26
C HIS A 208 15.69 -15.71 -11.46
N PRO A 209 16.72 -16.30 -12.09
CA PRO A 209 17.71 -17.11 -11.38
C PRO A 209 18.79 -16.27 -10.69
N GLY A 210 19.07 -15.06 -11.19
CA GLY A 210 20.17 -14.22 -10.75
C GLY A 210 20.19 -13.88 -9.26
N LEU A 211 19.08 -13.34 -8.73
CA LEU A 211 18.96 -13.01 -7.31
C LEU A 211 19.02 -14.26 -6.41
N PRO A 212 18.25 -15.35 -6.64
CA PRO A 212 18.41 -16.59 -5.88
C PRO A 212 19.84 -17.14 -5.84
N MET A 213 20.60 -17.03 -6.94
CA MET A 213 21.99 -17.49 -6.99
C MET A 213 22.95 -16.62 -6.14
N GLY A 214 22.79 -15.30 -6.17
CA GLY A 214 23.57 -14.36 -5.35
C GLY A 214 23.18 -14.40 -3.86
N CYS A 215 21.88 -14.45 -3.57
CA CYS A 215 21.32 -14.39 -2.21
C CYS A 215 21.24 -15.73 -1.47
N ALA A 216 21.55 -16.87 -2.10
CA ALA A 216 21.55 -18.18 -1.43
C ALA A 216 22.34 -18.22 -0.09
N PRO A 217 23.52 -17.58 0.05
CA PRO A 217 24.24 -17.47 1.33
C PRO A 217 23.44 -16.78 2.44
N MET A 218 22.89 -15.58 2.17
CA MET A 218 22.10 -14.85 3.16
C MET A 218 20.78 -15.55 3.47
N GLY A 219 20.14 -16.17 2.47
CA GLY A 219 18.93 -16.98 2.64
C GLY A 219 19.17 -18.20 3.53
N HIS A 220 20.28 -18.92 3.32
CA HIS A 220 20.69 -20.04 4.17
C HIS A 220 20.91 -19.60 5.62
N VAL A 221 21.78 -18.61 5.88
CA VAL A 221 22.03 -18.15 7.26
C VAL A 221 20.76 -17.61 7.93
N LEU A 222 19.90 -16.91 7.18
CA LEU A 222 18.67 -16.32 7.71
C LEU A 222 17.68 -17.39 8.18
N TYR A 223 17.30 -18.34 7.31
CA TYR A 223 16.35 -19.40 7.68
C TYR A 223 16.98 -20.47 8.57
N ASP A 224 18.20 -20.93 8.28
CA ASP A 224 18.78 -22.11 8.94
C ASP A 224 19.32 -21.81 10.36
N GLU A 225 19.76 -20.57 10.60
CA GLU A 225 20.44 -20.19 11.85
C GLU A 225 19.74 -19.05 12.61
N ALA A 226 19.17 -18.05 11.92
CA ALA A 226 18.81 -16.78 12.55
C ALA A 226 17.32 -16.57 12.86
N MET A 227 16.40 -17.15 12.09
CA MET A 227 14.96 -17.01 12.29
C MET A 227 14.37 -18.01 13.31
N LYS A 228 13.33 -17.58 14.04
CA LYS A 228 12.42 -18.48 14.78
C LYS A 228 11.13 -18.71 13.99
N TYR A 229 10.84 -19.92 13.52
CA TYR A 229 9.55 -20.28 12.89
C TYR A 229 9.17 -21.73 13.19
N ASN A 230 7.91 -22.11 12.93
CA ASN A 230 7.49 -23.51 12.84
C ASN A 230 7.06 -23.82 11.41
N PRO A 231 7.77 -24.68 10.64
CA PRO A 231 7.39 -25.00 9.27
C PRO A 231 6.08 -25.79 9.17
N LYS A 232 5.61 -26.36 10.29
CA LYS A 232 4.31 -27.06 10.41
C LYS A 232 3.21 -26.20 10.99
N ASN A 233 3.51 -24.96 11.40
CA ASN A 233 2.50 -23.94 11.69
C ASN A 233 2.94 -22.56 11.15
N PRO A 234 2.70 -22.28 9.84
CA PRO A 234 2.96 -20.96 9.26
C PRO A 234 2.13 -19.83 9.90
N PHE A 235 1.14 -20.15 10.73
CA PHE A 235 0.29 -19.17 11.42
C PHE A 235 0.71 -18.89 12.87
N TRP A 236 1.76 -19.55 13.40
CA TRP A 236 2.24 -19.32 14.77
C TRP A 236 2.47 -17.83 15.04
N PHE A 237 1.74 -17.26 16.00
CA PHE A 237 1.63 -15.82 16.21
C PHE A 237 2.96 -15.12 16.51
N ASN A 238 3.91 -15.79 17.16
CA ASN A 238 5.21 -15.21 17.55
C ASN A 238 6.39 -15.80 16.76
N ARG A 239 6.15 -16.21 15.50
CA ARG A 239 7.22 -16.45 14.53
C ARG A 239 7.92 -15.14 14.15
N ASP A 240 9.20 -15.22 13.83
CA ASP A 240 9.87 -14.18 13.05
C ASP A 240 9.23 -14.09 11.65
N ARG A 241 8.97 -12.87 11.17
CA ARG A 241 8.41 -12.61 9.84
C ARG A 241 9.52 -12.46 8.81
N PHE A 242 9.29 -12.97 7.59
CA PHE A 242 10.17 -12.75 6.43
C PHE A 242 9.40 -12.18 5.23
N VAL A 243 9.96 -11.15 4.60
CA VAL A 243 9.43 -10.56 3.36
C VAL A 243 10.51 -10.54 2.28
N LEU A 244 10.24 -11.15 1.13
CA LEU A 244 11.06 -10.94 -0.07
C LEU A 244 10.52 -9.73 -0.84
N SER A 245 10.98 -8.51 -0.51
CA SER A 245 10.56 -7.31 -1.23
C SER A 245 11.04 -7.29 -2.68
N ALA A 246 12.18 -7.92 -2.97
CA ALA A 246 12.64 -8.21 -4.33
C ALA A 246 11.92 -9.46 -4.90
N GLY A 247 10.58 -9.44 -4.89
CA GLY A 247 9.73 -10.61 -5.14
C GLY A 247 9.94 -11.33 -6.47
N HIS A 248 10.59 -10.70 -7.45
CA HIS A 248 10.96 -11.35 -8.71
C HIS A 248 11.85 -12.60 -8.47
N GLY A 249 12.71 -12.58 -7.45
CA GLY A 249 13.54 -13.71 -7.02
C GLY A 249 12.82 -14.77 -6.17
N CYS A 250 11.50 -14.92 -6.30
CA CYS A 250 10.64 -15.78 -5.47
C CYS A 250 11.14 -17.22 -5.27
N MET A 251 11.86 -17.81 -6.24
CA MET A 251 12.46 -19.14 -6.08
C MET A 251 13.47 -19.25 -4.92
N LEU A 252 14.07 -18.14 -4.46
CA LEU A 252 14.83 -18.12 -3.21
C LEU A 252 13.95 -18.52 -2.02
N GLN A 253 12.80 -17.84 -1.87
CA GLN A 253 11.86 -18.11 -0.78
C GLN A 253 11.22 -19.49 -0.91
N TYR A 254 10.84 -19.92 -2.12
CA TYR A 254 10.27 -21.26 -2.33
C TYR A 254 11.27 -22.37 -2.02
N ALA A 255 12.55 -22.25 -2.43
CA ALA A 255 13.59 -23.22 -2.07
C ALA A 255 13.83 -23.27 -0.55
N LEU A 256 13.81 -22.13 0.15
CA LEU A 256 13.98 -22.06 1.61
C LEU A 256 12.77 -22.67 2.35
N LEU A 257 11.54 -22.37 1.94
CA LEU A 257 10.31 -22.97 2.48
C LEU A 257 10.29 -24.50 2.26
N HIS A 258 10.71 -24.95 1.08
CA HIS A 258 10.83 -26.37 0.76
C HIS A 258 11.84 -27.10 1.67
N LEU A 259 13.07 -26.57 1.77
CA LEU A 259 14.12 -27.17 2.60
C LEU A 259 13.74 -27.16 4.08
N ALA A 260 13.16 -26.08 4.59
CA ALA A 260 12.64 -25.99 5.96
C ALA A 260 11.44 -26.92 6.23
N GLY A 261 10.82 -27.50 5.19
CA GLY A 261 9.78 -28.52 5.31
C GLY A 261 8.36 -27.98 5.43
N PHE A 262 8.06 -26.79 4.89
CA PHE A 262 6.69 -26.26 4.83
C PHE A 262 5.83 -27.09 3.86
N ASP A 263 4.65 -27.55 4.28
CA ASP A 263 3.77 -28.41 3.46
C ASP A 263 3.13 -27.70 2.25
N SER A 264 3.30 -26.37 2.17
CA SER A 264 2.93 -25.53 1.03
C SER A 264 3.89 -25.61 -0.15
N VAL A 265 5.13 -26.08 0.03
CA VAL A 265 6.14 -26.11 -1.04
C VAL A 265 6.86 -27.46 -1.08
N LYS A 266 6.28 -28.44 -1.78
CA LYS A 266 6.88 -29.76 -2.04
C LYS A 266 7.77 -29.74 -3.28
N GLU A 267 8.47 -30.83 -3.56
CA GLU A 267 9.30 -30.97 -4.77
C GLU A 267 8.44 -30.83 -6.04
N GLU A 268 7.19 -31.30 -5.99
CA GLU A 268 6.17 -31.12 -7.03
C GLU A 268 5.76 -29.66 -7.18
N ASP A 269 5.55 -28.93 -6.09
CA ASP A 269 5.22 -27.49 -6.13
C ASP A 269 6.40 -26.68 -6.72
N LEU A 270 7.66 -27.04 -6.42
CA LEU A 270 8.83 -26.43 -7.07
C LEU A 270 8.92 -26.74 -8.56
N LYS A 271 8.57 -27.96 -8.98
CA LYS A 271 8.52 -28.34 -10.41
C LYS A 271 7.43 -27.57 -11.15
N GLU A 272 6.29 -27.31 -10.52
CA GLU A 272 5.19 -26.54 -11.11
C GLU A 272 5.29 -25.01 -10.91
N PHE A 273 6.50 -24.50 -10.63
CA PHE A 273 6.79 -23.06 -10.60
C PHE A 273 6.23 -22.34 -11.84
N ARG A 274 5.51 -21.23 -11.61
CA ARG A 274 4.82 -20.41 -12.62
C ARG A 274 3.76 -21.13 -13.46
N GLN A 275 3.35 -22.34 -13.10
CA GLN A 275 2.27 -23.05 -13.80
C GLN A 275 0.89 -22.71 -13.21
N TRP A 276 -0.16 -22.95 -13.99
CA TRP A 276 -1.55 -22.60 -13.62
C TRP A 276 -2.01 -23.36 -12.37
N GLY A 277 -2.45 -22.63 -11.33
CA GLY A 277 -2.91 -23.21 -10.06
C GLY A 277 -1.81 -23.82 -9.20
N SER A 278 -0.55 -23.45 -9.42
CA SER A 278 0.59 -23.85 -8.58
C SER A 278 0.68 -23.00 -7.31
N LYS A 279 1.20 -23.58 -6.20
CA LYS A 279 1.52 -22.84 -4.96
C LYS A 279 2.83 -22.04 -5.05
N THR A 280 3.39 -21.92 -6.25
CA THR A 280 4.68 -21.30 -6.56
C THR A 280 4.52 -20.28 -7.71
N PRO A 281 3.67 -19.25 -7.52
CA PRO A 281 3.41 -18.23 -8.54
C PRO A 281 4.65 -17.40 -8.92
N GLY A 282 4.51 -16.57 -9.94
CA GLY A 282 5.63 -15.83 -10.54
C GLY A 282 6.27 -14.78 -9.62
N HIS A 283 5.58 -14.40 -8.55
CA HIS A 283 6.01 -13.59 -7.42
C HIS A 283 5.37 -14.18 -6.13
N PRO A 284 5.86 -13.88 -4.92
CA PRO A 284 5.29 -14.41 -3.68
C PRO A 284 3.89 -13.85 -3.44
N GLU A 285 2.91 -14.73 -3.25
CA GLU A 285 1.49 -14.39 -3.08
C GLU A 285 0.95 -15.07 -1.81
N ASN A 286 0.62 -14.27 -0.78
CA ASN A 286 0.26 -14.78 0.56
C ASN A 286 -1.05 -15.61 0.59
N PHE A 287 -1.93 -15.38 -0.39
CA PHE A 287 -3.20 -16.07 -0.53
C PHE A 287 -3.07 -17.46 -1.18
N GLU A 288 -1.98 -17.75 -1.90
CA GLU A 288 -1.68 -19.07 -2.49
C GLU A 288 -0.72 -19.90 -1.63
N THR A 289 0.29 -19.27 -1.03
CA THR A 289 1.45 -19.98 -0.42
C THR A 289 1.56 -19.73 1.09
N PRO A 290 0.99 -20.60 1.96
CA PRO A 290 1.22 -20.52 3.41
C PRO A 290 2.71 -20.52 3.77
N GLY A 291 3.17 -19.51 4.51
CA GLY A 291 4.60 -19.24 4.75
C GLY A 291 5.19 -18.10 3.89
N VAL A 292 4.40 -17.55 2.94
CA VAL A 292 4.61 -16.22 2.38
C VAL A 292 3.76 -15.23 3.17
N GLU A 293 4.39 -14.28 3.85
CA GLU A 293 3.69 -13.36 4.77
C GLU A 293 2.86 -12.29 4.04
N VAL A 294 3.37 -11.76 2.92
CA VAL A 294 2.76 -10.66 2.18
C VAL A 294 2.96 -10.83 0.67
N THR A 295 2.02 -10.34 -0.14
CA THR A 295 2.13 -10.38 -1.60
C THR A 295 3.09 -9.30 -2.10
N THR A 296 4.08 -9.66 -2.92
CA THR A 296 5.09 -8.74 -3.46
C THR A 296 5.25 -8.92 -4.99
N GLY A 297 6.26 -8.28 -5.59
CA GLY A 297 6.46 -8.24 -7.04
C GLY A 297 6.63 -6.81 -7.54
N PRO A 298 5.63 -5.93 -7.36
CA PRO A 298 5.83 -4.49 -7.47
C PRO A 298 6.85 -4.04 -6.42
N LEU A 299 7.87 -3.30 -6.85
CA LEU A 299 9.05 -2.98 -6.06
C LEU A 299 8.74 -1.96 -4.96
N GLY A 300 9.60 -1.89 -3.94
CA GLY A 300 9.43 -1.04 -2.76
C GLY A 300 8.28 -1.42 -1.80
N GLN A 301 7.26 -2.16 -2.26
CA GLN A 301 6.09 -2.53 -1.45
C GLN A 301 6.46 -3.41 -0.25
N GLY A 302 7.29 -4.44 -0.46
CA GLY A 302 7.62 -5.42 0.59
C GLY A 302 8.40 -4.82 1.77
N ILE A 303 9.32 -3.88 1.53
CA ILE A 303 9.99 -3.14 2.61
C ILE A 303 8.99 -2.27 3.37
N ALA A 304 8.03 -1.61 2.70
CA ALA A 304 6.97 -0.87 3.38
C ALA A 304 5.99 -1.79 4.15
N ASN A 305 5.70 -3.00 3.66
CA ASN A 305 4.95 -4.00 4.42
C ASN A 305 5.73 -4.48 5.65
N ALA A 306 7.04 -4.67 5.54
CA ALA A 306 7.91 -5.05 6.65
C ALA A 306 7.95 -3.98 7.77
N VAL A 307 7.89 -2.70 7.42
CA VAL A 307 7.67 -1.60 8.39
C VAL A 307 6.33 -1.75 9.11
N GLY A 308 5.26 -2.16 8.41
CA GLY A 308 3.96 -2.47 9.02
C GLY A 308 3.95 -3.69 9.95
N LEU A 309 4.63 -4.77 9.56
CA LEU A 309 4.79 -5.97 10.40
C LEU A 309 5.58 -5.65 11.69
N ALA A 310 6.66 -4.87 11.57
CA ALA A 310 7.46 -4.43 12.72
C ALA A 310 6.75 -3.39 13.61
N LEU A 311 5.88 -2.54 13.05
CA LEU A 311 4.99 -1.67 13.83
C LEU A 311 3.99 -2.51 14.63
N ALA A 312 3.36 -3.51 14.00
CA ALA A 312 2.40 -4.40 14.66
C ALA A 312 3.05 -5.19 15.82
N GLU A 313 4.27 -5.71 15.63
CA GLU A 313 5.05 -6.33 16.71
C GLU A 313 5.28 -5.36 17.88
N LYS A 314 5.86 -4.18 17.60
CA LYS A 314 6.21 -3.20 18.63
C LYS A 314 4.97 -2.68 19.37
N HIS A 315 3.85 -2.54 18.68
CA HIS A 315 2.55 -2.15 19.25
C HIS A 315 1.97 -3.22 20.19
N LEU A 316 1.93 -4.47 19.75
CA LEU A 316 1.39 -5.58 20.54
C LEU A 316 2.30 -5.91 21.74
N ALA A 317 3.62 -5.88 21.54
CA ALA A 317 4.59 -5.99 22.63
C ALA A 317 4.37 -4.92 23.71
N ALA A 318 4.18 -3.66 23.32
CA ALA A 318 3.98 -2.56 24.25
C ALA A 318 2.63 -2.57 24.98
N ARG A 319 1.59 -3.18 24.40
CA ARG A 319 0.27 -3.35 25.05
C ARG A 319 0.21 -4.56 25.97
N PHE A 320 0.80 -5.68 25.55
CA PHE A 320 0.54 -6.98 26.15
C PHE A 320 1.72 -7.59 26.93
N ASN A 321 2.97 -7.25 26.64
CA ASN A 321 4.07 -7.76 27.48
C ASN A 321 3.99 -7.15 28.89
N LYS A 322 4.36 -7.95 29.89
CA LYS A 322 4.43 -7.53 31.31
C LYS A 322 5.86 -7.69 31.82
N PRO A 323 6.28 -6.97 32.87
CA PRO A 323 7.67 -7.04 33.37
C PRO A 323 8.15 -8.43 33.81
N ASP A 324 7.23 -9.39 34.02
CA ASP A 324 7.50 -10.77 34.39
C ASP A 324 7.08 -11.81 33.33
N ASN A 325 6.56 -11.37 32.17
CA ASN A 325 6.18 -12.26 31.06
C ASN A 325 6.16 -11.54 29.70
N GLU A 326 7.10 -11.89 28.84
CA GLU A 326 7.23 -11.42 27.46
C GLU A 326 6.64 -12.46 26.49
N ILE A 327 5.53 -12.11 25.85
CA ILE A 327 4.74 -13.00 24.97
C ILE A 327 4.68 -12.53 23.51
N VAL A 328 5.07 -11.28 23.24
CA VAL A 328 5.32 -10.77 21.89
C VAL A 328 6.79 -10.35 21.81
N ASP A 329 7.61 -11.23 21.22
CA ASP A 329 9.02 -10.98 20.88
C ASP A 329 9.37 -11.70 19.58
N HIS A 330 9.39 -10.98 18.46
CA HIS A 330 9.86 -11.50 17.18
C HIS A 330 10.45 -10.40 16.29
N TYR A 331 11.26 -10.81 15.33
CA TYR A 331 11.87 -9.92 14.34
C TYR A 331 11.07 -9.91 13.04
N THR A 332 11.24 -8.84 12.27
CA THR A 332 10.83 -8.78 10.87
C THR A 332 12.08 -8.62 10.01
N TYR A 333 12.34 -9.59 9.15
CA TYR A 333 13.42 -9.55 8.19
C TYR A 333 12.89 -9.27 6.78
N VAL A 334 13.66 -8.54 5.97
CA VAL A 334 13.28 -8.27 4.58
C VAL A 334 14.50 -8.29 3.66
N ILE A 335 14.40 -9.00 2.53
CA ILE A 335 15.39 -8.93 1.44
C ILE A 335 14.87 -7.98 0.36
N LEU A 336 15.68 -6.99 -0.02
CA LEU A 336 15.41 -6.03 -1.09
C LEU A 336 16.66 -5.85 -1.97
N GLY A 337 16.48 -5.44 -3.23
CA GLY A 337 17.57 -5.11 -4.17
C GLY A 337 17.44 -3.69 -4.69
N ASP A 338 18.31 -3.28 -5.62
CA ASP A 338 18.44 -1.90 -6.11
C ASP A 338 17.11 -1.29 -6.57
N GLY A 339 16.30 -2.04 -7.32
CA GLY A 339 14.99 -1.58 -7.78
C GLY A 339 14.00 -1.26 -6.66
N CYS A 340 14.15 -1.82 -5.46
CA CYS A 340 13.38 -1.38 -4.28
C CYS A 340 13.97 -0.13 -3.63
N GLN A 341 15.28 0.11 -3.75
CA GLN A 341 15.95 1.29 -3.19
C GLN A 341 15.68 2.55 -4.01
N MET A 342 15.43 2.42 -5.32
CA MET A 342 15.03 3.50 -6.23
C MET A 342 13.58 3.96 -6.01
N GLU A 343 12.69 3.09 -5.51
CA GLU A 343 11.26 3.36 -5.39
C GLU A 343 10.92 4.29 -4.22
N GLY A 344 10.20 5.38 -4.50
CA GLY A 344 9.90 6.44 -3.52
C GLY A 344 9.20 5.93 -2.25
N ILE A 345 8.31 4.96 -2.39
CA ILE A 345 7.61 4.28 -1.29
C ILE A 345 8.56 3.67 -0.25
N ALA A 346 9.72 3.15 -0.68
CA ALA A 346 10.70 2.58 0.23
C ALA A 346 11.35 3.68 1.07
N ASN A 347 11.65 4.83 0.48
CA ASN A 347 12.16 5.99 1.19
C ASN A 347 11.13 6.58 2.17
N GLU A 348 9.85 6.65 1.79
CA GLU A 348 8.73 7.01 2.68
C GLU A 348 8.67 6.09 3.91
N ALA A 349 8.61 4.78 3.70
CA ALA A 349 8.46 3.81 4.78
C ALA A 349 9.70 3.70 5.66
N CYS A 350 10.91 3.73 5.07
CA CYS A 350 12.16 3.73 5.84
C CYS A 350 12.32 5.00 6.68
N SER A 351 11.85 6.16 6.18
CA SER A 351 11.81 7.40 6.95
C SER A 351 10.95 7.27 8.22
N LEU A 352 9.79 6.59 8.12
CA LEU A 352 8.94 6.31 9.27
C LEU A 352 9.55 5.25 10.22
N ALA A 353 10.16 4.20 9.68
CA ALA A 353 10.78 3.14 10.49
C ALA A 353 11.93 3.65 11.37
N GLY A 354 12.75 4.56 10.85
CA GLY A 354 13.80 5.23 11.60
C GLY A 354 13.24 6.18 12.65
N HIS A 355 12.27 7.02 12.28
CA HIS A 355 11.54 7.92 13.19
C HIS A 355 10.90 7.17 14.38
N TRP A 356 10.26 6.02 14.13
CA TRP A 356 9.65 5.19 15.16
C TRP A 356 10.62 4.26 15.91
N GLY A 357 11.90 4.22 15.53
CA GLY A 357 12.92 3.37 16.17
C GLY A 357 12.53 1.89 16.20
N LEU A 358 12.23 1.31 15.03
CA LEU A 358 11.80 -0.09 14.90
C LEU A 358 12.98 -1.08 14.96
N GLY A 359 13.66 -1.19 16.11
CA GLY A 359 14.86 -2.04 16.30
C GLY A 359 14.68 -3.56 16.24
N LYS A 360 13.53 -4.06 15.79
CA LYS A 360 13.35 -5.47 15.39
C LYS A 360 13.13 -5.64 13.87
N LEU A 361 13.21 -4.56 13.09
CA LEU A 361 13.25 -4.57 11.63
C LEU A 361 14.70 -4.64 11.14
N ILE A 362 15.02 -5.70 10.38
CA ILE A 362 16.36 -5.94 9.82
C ILE A 362 16.22 -6.15 8.32
N ALA A 363 16.72 -5.20 7.54
CA ALA A 363 16.68 -5.22 6.08
C ALA A 363 18.03 -5.69 5.50
N PHE A 364 18.01 -6.63 4.56
CA PHE A 364 19.17 -7.06 3.79
C PHE A 364 19.05 -6.51 2.38
N TYR A 365 19.92 -5.58 2.03
CA TYR A 365 20.03 -5.04 0.67
C TYR A 365 21.04 -5.87 -0.11
N ASP A 366 20.54 -6.59 -1.12
CA ASP A 366 21.33 -7.25 -2.16
C ASP A 366 21.95 -6.18 -3.09
N ASP A 367 23.16 -5.77 -2.72
CA ASP A 367 23.98 -4.73 -3.35
C ASP A 367 24.80 -5.37 -4.48
N ASN A 368 24.09 -5.77 -5.55
CA ASN A 368 24.68 -6.56 -6.66
C ASN A 368 25.06 -5.72 -7.90
N HIS A 369 24.75 -4.42 -7.88
CA HIS A 369 25.01 -3.42 -8.92
C HIS A 369 24.40 -3.73 -10.31
N ILE A 370 23.37 -4.57 -10.41
CA ILE A 370 22.70 -4.93 -11.67
C ILE A 370 21.18 -4.73 -11.58
N SER A 371 20.65 -3.93 -12.51
CA SER A 371 19.23 -3.79 -12.80
C SER A 371 18.86 -4.51 -14.11
N ILE A 372 17.61 -4.35 -14.57
CA ILE A 372 17.15 -4.90 -15.85
C ILE A 372 17.91 -4.28 -17.04
N ASP A 373 18.22 -2.99 -16.97
CA ASP A 373 18.82 -2.23 -18.08
C ASP A 373 20.36 -2.33 -18.14
N GLY A 374 20.99 -2.94 -17.15
CA GLY A 374 22.44 -3.08 -17.06
C GLY A 374 22.99 -2.84 -15.66
N ASN A 375 24.22 -2.32 -15.58
CA ASN A 375 24.80 -1.85 -14.33
C ASN A 375 23.96 -0.71 -13.74
N THR A 376 23.88 -0.61 -12.41
CA THR A 376 23.16 0.49 -11.74
C THR A 376 23.75 1.86 -12.00
N ASP A 377 25.03 1.98 -12.38
CA ASP A 377 25.72 3.24 -12.68
C ASP A 377 25.04 4.11 -13.75
N ILE A 378 24.22 3.50 -14.62
CA ILE A 378 23.43 4.17 -15.66
C ILE A 378 22.34 5.11 -15.11
N ALA A 379 21.83 4.86 -13.90
CA ALA A 379 20.66 5.55 -13.34
C ALA A 379 20.64 5.71 -11.81
N PHE A 380 21.48 4.99 -11.06
CA PHE A 380 21.44 4.90 -9.61
C PHE A 380 22.86 4.87 -9.01
N THR A 381 23.34 6.06 -8.63
CA THR A 381 24.72 6.32 -8.17
C THR A 381 24.77 7.04 -6.81
N GLU A 382 23.67 7.01 -6.05
CA GLU A 382 23.59 7.58 -4.71
C GLU A 382 24.23 6.68 -3.62
N SER A 383 24.64 7.28 -2.51
CA SER A 383 25.09 6.55 -1.32
C SER A 383 23.88 6.13 -0.48
N VAL A 384 23.36 4.93 -0.78
CA VAL A 384 22.22 4.30 -0.09
C VAL A 384 22.48 4.19 1.42
N ASP A 385 23.72 3.89 1.81
CA ASP A 385 24.18 3.88 3.19
C ASP A 385 24.04 5.27 3.85
N SER A 386 24.59 6.33 3.26
CA SER A 386 24.43 7.70 3.79
C SER A 386 22.96 8.14 3.86
N ARG A 387 22.13 7.71 2.89
CA ARG A 387 20.68 7.96 2.91
C ARG A 387 20.02 7.28 4.11
N PHE A 388 20.28 5.99 4.34
CA PHE A 388 19.68 5.26 5.46
C PHE A 388 20.17 5.76 6.83
N GLU A 389 21.44 6.16 6.96
CA GLU A 389 21.92 6.89 8.15
C GLU A 389 21.13 8.19 8.37
N GLY A 390 20.92 8.97 7.31
CA GLY A 390 20.09 10.18 7.33
C GLY A 390 18.61 9.94 7.64
N LEU A 391 18.07 8.75 7.34
CA LEU A 391 16.74 8.31 7.77
C LEU A 391 16.70 7.82 9.23
N GLY A 392 17.84 7.77 9.93
CA GLY A 392 17.93 7.35 11.33
C GLY A 392 18.16 5.86 11.57
N TRP A 393 18.51 5.10 10.53
CA TRP A 393 18.80 3.66 10.64
C TRP A 393 20.17 3.40 11.28
N HIS A 394 20.42 2.13 11.61
CA HIS A 394 21.78 1.57 11.73
C HIS A 394 22.18 0.96 10.39
N VAL A 395 23.46 1.03 10.01
CA VAL A 395 23.94 0.54 8.72
C VAL A 395 25.18 -0.34 8.92
N ILE A 396 25.16 -1.53 8.33
CA ILE A 396 26.25 -2.51 8.34
C ILE A 396 26.57 -2.89 6.88
N TRP A 397 27.84 -3.05 6.53
CA TRP A 397 28.25 -3.44 5.18
C TRP A 397 29.04 -4.76 5.16
N VAL A 398 28.37 -5.83 4.74
CA VAL A 398 28.98 -7.12 4.39
C VAL A 398 29.50 -7.03 2.95
N LYS A 399 30.82 -6.86 2.79
CA LYS A 399 31.47 -6.65 1.48
C LYS A 399 31.57 -7.90 0.60
N ASN A 400 31.22 -9.06 1.14
CA ASN A 400 31.30 -10.35 0.44
C ASN A 400 30.12 -11.25 0.85
N GLY A 401 28.95 -10.98 0.29
CA GLY A 401 27.78 -11.83 0.48
C GLY A 401 27.86 -13.19 -0.21
N ASN A 402 28.82 -13.41 -1.11
CA ASN A 402 28.91 -14.62 -1.93
C ASN A 402 29.37 -15.86 -1.13
N ASN A 403 30.31 -15.67 -0.21
CA ASN A 403 30.80 -16.72 0.72
C ASN A 403 31.28 -16.20 2.10
N GLY A 404 31.07 -14.93 2.43
CA GLY A 404 31.36 -14.34 3.76
C GLY A 404 30.31 -14.73 4.81
N TYR A 405 30.07 -16.03 5.02
CA TYR A 405 29.01 -16.52 5.91
C TYR A 405 29.12 -15.98 7.34
N ASP A 406 30.35 -15.89 7.87
CA ASP A 406 30.58 -15.37 9.23
C ASP A 406 30.41 -13.85 9.32
N ASP A 407 30.65 -13.10 8.24
CA ASP A 407 30.33 -11.66 8.17
C ASP A 407 28.80 -11.45 8.18
N ILE A 408 28.03 -12.30 7.48
CA ILE A 408 26.56 -12.28 7.52
C ILE A 408 26.06 -12.62 8.93
N ARG A 409 26.60 -13.67 9.58
CA ARG A 409 26.28 -14.04 10.97
C ARG A 409 26.61 -12.90 11.95
N ALA A 410 27.76 -12.25 11.79
CA ALA A 410 28.18 -11.12 12.61
C ALA A 410 27.25 -9.91 12.43
N ALA A 411 26.93 -9.54 11.19
CA ALA A 411 26.02 -8.44 10.88
C ALA A 411 24.61 -8.68 11.44
N ILE A 412 24.06 -9.90 11.35
CA ILE A 412 22.77 -10.25 11.96
C ILE A 412 22.84 -10.14 13.50
N LYS A 413 23.94 -10.60 14.11
CA LYS A 413 24.15 -10.52 15.57
C LYS A 413 24.25 -9.07 16.05
N GLU A 414 24.92 -8.20 15.30
CA GLU A 414 25.02 -6.77 15.59
C GLU A 414 23.68 -6.04 15.37
N ALA A 415 22.99 -6.31 14.26
CA ALA A 415 21.65 -5.79 13.99
C ALA A 415 20.66 -6.15 15.12
N LYS A 416 20.72 -7.39 15.63
CA LYS A 416 19.93 -7.83 16.80
C LYS A 416 20.37 -7.20 18.13
N ALA A 417 21.56 -6.58 18.21
CA ALA A 417 22.02 -5.87 19.40
C ALA A 417 21.55 -4.40 19.42
N VAL A 418 21.37 -3.76 18.25
CA VAL A 418 20.86 -2.38 18.14
C VAL A 418 19.33 -2.36 18.33
N LYS A 419 18.87 -2.04 19.54
CA LYS A 419 17.45 -2.15 19.92
C LYS A 419 16.57 -0.95 19.57
N ASP A 420 17.16 0.21 19.25
CA ASP A 420 16.43 1.48 19.19
C ASP A 420 16.36 2.11 17.77
N LYS A 421 16.97 1.45 16.78
CA LYS A 421 16.95 1.81 15.35
C LYS A 421 16.72 0.56 14.49
N PRO A 422 15.94 0.63 13.40
CA PRO A 422 15.96 -0.42 12.39
C PRO A 422 17.36 -0.52 11.73
N THR A 423 17.75 -1.71 11.28
CA THR A 423 19.09 -1.95 10.70
C THR A 423 19.03 -2.30 9.21
N LEU A 424 19.86 -1.64 8.40
CA LEU A 424 20.15 -2.01 7.01
C LEU A 424 21.50 -2.74 6.98
N ILE A 425 21.48 -4.00 6.58
CA ILE A 425 22.67 -4.75 6.21
C ILE A 425 22.80 -4.66 4.69
N LYS A 426 23.73 -3.82 4.21
CA LYS A 426 24.15 -3.82 2.80
C LYS A 426 25.02 -5.05 2.59
N VAL A 427 24.61 -5.95 1.70
CA VAL A 427 25.30 -7.21 1.41
C VAL A 427 25.69 -7.21 -0.06
N THR A 428 26.97 -6.95 -0.36
CA THR A 428 27.46 -6.92 -1.73
C THR A 428 27.57 -8.36 -2.26
N THR A 429 26.77 -8.71 -3.26
CA THR A 429 26.78 -10.05 -3.89
C THR A 429 27.23 -9.95 -5.35
N THR A 430 27.23 -11.09 -6.05
CA THR A 430 27.29 -11.11 -7.51
C THR A 430 26.03 -11.77 -8.05
N ILE A 431 25.22 -11.03 -8.82
CA ILE A 431 24.01 -11.59 -9.42
C ILE A 431 24.37 -12.80 -10.32
N GLY A 432 23.65 -13.91 -10.16
CA GLY A 432 23.97 -15.15 -10.87
C GLY A 432 25.24 -15.87 -10.41
N TYR A 433 25.73 -15.62 -9.18
CA TYR A 433 26.96 -16.22 -8.65
C TYR A 433 27.06 -17.73 -8.95
N GLY A 434 28.16 -18.13 -9.58
CA GLY A 434 28.43 -19.51 -10.00
C GLY A 434 28.17 -19.79 -11.48
N SER A 435 27.41 -18.96 -12.20
CA SER A 435 27.30 -19.02 -13.66
C SER A 435 28.58 -18.48 -14.31
N PRO A 436 29.37 -19.31 -15.03
CA PRO A 436 30.66 -18.87 -15.57
C PRO A 436 30.54 -17.89 -16.75
N ASN A 437 29.39 -17.78 -17.42
CA ASN A 437 29.23 -16.91 -18.58
C ASN A 437 28.05 -15.91 -18.51
N LYS A 438 27.20 -15.95 -17.47
CA LYS A 438 26.15 -14.95 -17.21
C LYS A 438 26.19 -14.26 -15.84
N ALA A 439 27.07 -14.63 -14.90
CA ALA A 439 27.20 -13.90 -13.64
C ALA A 439 27.62 -12.43 -13.88
N ASN A 440 27.23 -11.54 -12.97
CA ASN A 440 27.52 -10.10 -13.03
C ASN A 440 27.00 -9.39 -14.30
N SER A 441 25.81 -9.78 -14.77
CA SER A 441 25.19 -9.29 -16.00
C SER A 441 23.67 -9.20 -15.87
N TYR A 442 23.03 -8.25 -16.56
CA TYR A 442 21.57 -8.18 -16.68
C TYR A 442 20.98 -9.46 -17.32
N SER A 443 21.76 -10.20 -18.12
CA SER A 443 21.31 -11.42 -18.80
C SER A 443 20.98 -12.61 -17.88
N VAL A 444 21.35 -12.57 -16.60
CA VAL A 444 20.93 -13.55 -15.57
C VAL A 444 19.80 -13.03 -14.68
N HIS A 445 19.36 -11.77 -14.83
CA HIS A 445 18.30 -11.20 -14.00
C HIS A 445 16.95 -11.91 -14.23
N GLY A 446 16.40 -11.87 -15.45
CA GLY A 446 15.00 -12.25 -15.74
C GLY A 446 14.80 -13.22 -16.89
N SER A 447 15.77 -14.11 -17.13
CA SER A 447 15.62 -15.22 -18.08
C SER A 447 16.28 -16.49 -17.54
N ALA A 448 15.83 -17.64 -18.04
CA ALA A 448 16.46 -18.92 -17.72
C ALA A 448 17.94 -18.95 -18.14
N LEU A 449 18.74 -19.78 -17.45
CA LEU A 449 20.15 -19.93 -17.81
C LEU A 449 20.28 -20.53 -19.22
N GLY A 450 19.43 -21.49 -19.56
CA GLY A 450 19.52 -22.28 -20.78
C GLY A 450 20.47 -23.45 -20.57
N ALA A 451 20.05 -24.68 -20.88
CA ALA A 451 20.76 -25.95 -20.62
C ALA A 451 22.30 -25.91 -20.68
N LYS A 452 22.92 -25.28 -21.71
CA LYS A 452 24.39 -25.15 -21.81
C LYS A 452 25.01 -24.40 -20.63
N GLU A 453 24.37 -23.33 -20.16
CA GLU A 453 24.81 -22.55 -19.02
C GLU A 453 24.48 -23.23 -17.70
N VAL A 454 23.37 -23.99 -17.62
CA VAL A 454 23.06 -24.87 -16.47
C VAL A 454 24.17 -25.91 -16.29
N ASP A 455 24.55 -26.60 -17.37
CA ASP A 455 25.68 -27.55 -17.41
C ASP A 455 27.00 -26.89 -16.97
N ALA A 456 27.29 -25.68 -17.47
CA ALA A 456 28.50 -24.95 -17.14
C ALA A 456 28.51 -24.49 -15.67
N THR A 457 27.35 -24.05 -15.15
CA THR A 457 27.15 -23.67 -13.75
C THR A 457 27.32 -24.87 -12.81
N ARG A 458 26.74 -26.04 -13.16
CA ARG A 458 26.92 -27.30 -12.40
C ARG A 458 28.39 -27.71 -12.33
N LYS A 459 29.12 -27.62 -13.45
CA LYS A 459 30.56 -27.91 -13.51
C LYS A 459 31.38 -26.92 -12.68
N ASN A 460 31.08 -25.62 -12.78
CA ASN A 460 31.79 -24.56 -12.09
C ASN A 460 31.61 -24.59 -10.56
N LEU A 461 30.41 -24.93 -10.08
CA LEU A 461 30.09 -25.11 -8.65
C LEU A 461 30.34 -26.54 -8.13
N GLY A 462 30.93 -27.43 -8.93
CA GLY A 462 31.24 -28.81 -8.51
C GLY A 462 29.99 -29.62 -8.11
N TRP A 463 28.85 -29.41 -8.78
CA TRP A 463 27.55 -29.96 -8.43
C TRP A 463 27.17 -31.14 -9.35
N PRO A 464 27.39 -32.40 -8.92
CA PRO A 464 27.22 -33.59 -9.77
C PRO A 464 25.79 -34.12 -9.83
N TYR A 465 24.85 -33.49 -9.11
CA TYR A 465 23.51 -34.00 -8.93
C TYR A 465 22.59 -33.66 -10.11
N GLU A 466 21.50 -34.41 -10.25
CA GLU A 466 20.45 -34.20 -11.26
C GLU A 466 19.56 -32.97 -10.95
N PRO A 467 18.67 -32.54 -11.89
CA PRO A 467 17.72 -31.47 -11.63
C PRO A 467 16.79 -31.75 -10.43
N PHE A 468 16.45 -30.70 -9.68
CA PHE A 468 15.64 -30.72 -8.44
C PHE A 468 16.21 -31.56 -7.28
N HIS A 469 17.40 -32.14 -7.40
CA HIS A 469 17.95 -33.03 -6.38
C HIS A 469 18.40 -32.28 -5.11
N VAL A 470 17.83 -32.66 -3.96
CA VAL A 470 18.28 -32.25 -2.62
C VAL A 470 19.12 -33.37 -2.00
N PRO A 471 20.44 -33.19 -1.76
CA PRO A 471 21.29 -34.20 -1.14
C PRO A 471 20.79 -34.62 0.24
N GLU A 472 20.82 -35.92 0.55
CA GLU A 472 20.21 -36.48 1.77
C GLU A 472 20.79 -35.93 3.08
N ASP A 473 22.06 -35.53 3.12
CA ASP A 473 22.64 -34.89 4.30
C ASP A 473 22.25 -33.41 4.44
N VAL A 474 21.98 -32.70 3.35
CA VAL A 474 21.30 -31.38 3.39
C VAL A 474 19.86 -31.56 3.85
N LYS A 475 19.13 -32.54 3.32
CA LYS A 475 17.75 -32.87 3.75
C LYS A 475 17.67 -33.21 5.24
N LYS A 476 18.62 -34.02 5.73
CA LYS A 476 18.77 -34.38 7.14
C LYS A 476 19.17 -33.18 8.02
N HIS A 477 19.99 -32.26 7.50
CA HIS A 477 20.37 -31.04 8.21
C HIS A 477 19.15 -30.14 8.42
N TRP A 478 18.39 -29.86 7.36
CA TRP A 478 17.22 -28.96 7.44
C TRP A 478 16.00 -29.60 8.14
N SER A 479 15.80 -30.92 8.09
CA SER A 479 14.61 -31.54 8.70
C SER A 479 14.49 -31.31 10.22
N ARG A 480 15.60 -30.94 10.90
CA ARG A 480 15.60 -30.50 12.30
C ARG A 480 14.67 -29.33 12.58
N HIS A 481 14.40 -28.46 11.60
CA HIS A 481 13.50 -27.31 11.73
C HIS A 481 12.07 -27.70 12.10
N ILE A 482 11.64 -28.91 11.75
CA ILE A 482 10.33 -29.45 12.14
C ILE A 482 10.28 -29.66 13.66
N SER A 483 11.34 -30.21 14.26
CA SER A 483 11.42 -30.44 15.71
C SER A 483 11.82 -29.18 16.50
N GLU A 484 12.72 -28.35 15.98
CA GLU A 484 13.12 -27.09 16.61
C GLU A 484 11.94 -26.09 16.60
N GLY A 485 11.24 -25.95 15.48
CA GLY A 485 10.09 -25.06 15.34
C GLY A 485 8.90 -25.48 16.22
N ALA A 486 8.61 -26.77 16.30
CA ALA A 486 7.62 -27.29 17.24
C ALA A 486 8.02 -27.04 18.72
N ALA A 487 9.31 -27.07 19.05
CA ALA A 487 9.81 -26.75 20.38
C ALA A 487 9.68 -25.24 20.71
N PHE A 488 10.02 -24.34 19.77
CA PHE A 488 9.84 -22.90 19.95
C PHE A 488 8.37 -22.51 20.16
N GLU A 489 7.46 -23.11 19.38
CA GLU A 489 6.03 -22.89 19.54
C GLU A 489 5.49 -23.51 20.85
N ALA A 490 5.99 -24.68 21.27
CA ALA A 490 5.62 -25.27 22.55
C ALA A 490 6.09 -24.42 23.75
N GLU A 491 7.30 -23.85 23.70
CA GLU A 491 7.81 -22.90 24.70
C GLU A 491 6.94 -21.63 24.76
N TRP A 492 6.58 -21.07 23.60
CA TRP A 492 5.70 -19.91 23.53
C TRP A 492 4.30 -20.21 24.08
N ASN A 493 3.69 -21.34 23.70
CA ASN A 493 2.40 -21.77 24.23
C ASN A 493 2.42 -21.98 25.76
N ALA A 494 3.53 -22.48 26.31
CA ALA A 494 3.71 -22.58 27.77
C ALA A 494 3.73 -21.19 28.45
N LYS A 495 4.53 -20.24 27.93
CA LYS A 495 4.58 -18.86 28.43
C LYS A 495 3.23 -18.16 28.33
N PHE A 496 2.49 -18.39 27.24
CA PHE A 496 1.15 -17.82 27.03
C PHE A 496 0.10 -18.46 27.96
N ALA A 497 0.21 -19.76 28.24
CA ALA A 497 -0.62 -20.42 29.25
C ALA A 497 -0.28 -20.03 30.70
N GLU A 498 0.90 -19.46 30.96
CA GLU A 498 1.20 -18.78 32.24
C GLU A 498 0.71 -17.34 32.25
N TYR A 499 0.82 -16.64 31.12
CA TYR A 499 0.29 -15.29 30.91
C TYR A 499 -1.22 -15.26 31.18
N GLU A 500 -2.00 -16.13 30.53
CA GLU A 500 -3.45 -16.21 30.68
C GLU A 500 -3.91 -16.49 32.13
N LYS A 501 -3.12 -17.22 32.92
CA LYS A 501 -3.44 -17.46 34.34
C LYS A 501 -3.32 -16.19 35.19
N LYS A 502 -2.39 -15.29 34.85
CA LYS A 502 -2.10 -14.02 35.55
C LYS A 502 -2.93 -12.85 35.03
N TYR A 503 -3.00 -12.70 33.70
CA TYR A 503 -3.46 -11.52 32.95
C TYR A 503 -4.67 -11.88 32.08
N LYS A 504 -5.75 -12.33 32.73
CA LYS A 504 -6.90 -12.96 32.06
C LYS A 504 -7.61 -12.06 31.05
N GLU A 505 -7.77 -10.77 31.39
CA GLU A 505 -8.49 -9.81 30.55
C GLU A 505 -7.63 -9.44 29.33
N GLU A 506 -6.35 -9.17 29.54
CA GLU A 506 -5.42 -8.86 28.45
C GLU A 506 -5.13 -10.09 27.57
N ALA A 507 -5.17 -11.30 28.13
CA ALA A 507 -5.06 -12.56 27.37
C ALA A 507 -6.29 -12.81 26.51
N ALA A 508 -7.50 -12.52 27.00
CA ALA A 508 -8.73 -12.61 26.21
C ALA A 508 -8.74 -11.56 25.08
N GLU A 509 -8.33 -10.32 25.36
CA GLU A 509 -8.20 -9.28 24.34
C GLU A 509 -7.17 -9.67 23.26
N LEU A 510 -5.99 -10.16 23.66
CA LEU A 510 -4.98 -10.59 22.70
C LEU A 510 -5.43 -11.84 21.91
N LYS A 511 -6.15 -12.79 22.52
CA LYS A 511 -6.75 -13.93 21.78
C LYS A 511 -7.73 -13.48 20.70
N SER A 512 -8.57 -12.48 20.96
CA SER A 512 -9.42 -11.86 19.93
C SER A 512 -8.59 -11.29 18.77
N ILE A 513 -7.46 -10.62 19.06
CA ILE A 513 -6.55 -10.09 18.04
C ILE A 513 -5.82 -11.21 17.25
N ILE A 514 -5.40 -12.28 17.94
CA ILE A 514 -4.71 -13.43 17.33
C ILE A 514 -5.65 -14.24 16.42
N ASN A 515 -6.89 -14.48 16.86
CA ASN A 515 -7.85 -15.32 16.16
C ASN A 515 -8.65 -14.56 15.08
N GLY A 516 -8.73 -13.23 15.16
CA GLY A 516 -9.59 -12.42 14.28
C GLY A 516 -11.04 -12.34 14.73
N GLU A 517 -11.34 -12.79 15.96
CA GLU A 517 -12.69 -12.79 16.53
C GLU A 517 -13.13 -11.36 16.89
N LEU A 518 -14.12 -10.82 16.18
CA LEU A 518 -14.75 -9.54 16.50
C LEU A 518 -15.58 -9.67 17.80
N PRO A 519 -15.38 -8.82 18.84
CA PRO A 519 -16.11 -8.93 20.09
C PRO A 519 -17.63 -8.84 19.94
N ALA A 520 -18.37 -9.76 20.57
CA ALA A 520 -19.80 -9.94 20.34
C ALA A 520 -20.62 -8.67 20.62
N GLY A 521 -21.34 -8.18 19.61
CA GLY A 521 -22.17 -6.98 19.72
C GLY A 521 -21.44 -5.67 19.41
N TRP A 522 -20.21 -5.69 18.89
CA TRP A 522 -19.44 -4.50 18.51
C TRP A 522 -20.21 -3.55 17.59
N GLU A 523 -21.10 -4.09 16.74
CA GLU A 523 -21.90 -3.32 15.79
C GLU A 523 -22.88 -2.36 16.48
N LYS A 524 -23.26 -2.64 17.73
CA LYS A 524 -24.14 -1.80 18.56
C LYS A 524 -23.46 -0.54 19.08
N ALA A 525 -22.14 -0.39 18.88
CA ALA A 525 -21.43 0.86 19.15
C ALA A 525 -21.64 1.89 18.03
N LEU A 526 -22.03 1.48 16.82
CA LEU A 526 -22.21 2.38 15.68
C LEU A 526 -23.34 3.39 15.98
N PRO A 527 -23.11 4.72 15.81
CA PRO A 527 -24.17 5.71 16.01
C PRO A 527 -25.30 5.59 14.99
N THR A 528 -26.53 5.89 15.42
CA THR A 528 -27.71 6.00 14.56
C THR A 528 -28.26 7.42 14.57
N TYR A 529 -28.95 7.80 13.48
CA TYR A 529 -29.39 9.16 13.21
C TYR A 529 -30.83 9.17 12.67
N THR A 530 -31.53 10.28 12.85
CA THR A 530 -32.88 10.53 12.31
C THR A 530 -32.90 11.78 11.42
N PRO A 531 -33.91 12.01 10.57
CA PRO A 531 -34.01 13.21 9.73
C PRO A 531 -33.98 14.55 10.49
N GLU A 532 -34.35 14.55 11.77
CA GLU A 532 -34.32 15.70 12.67
C GLU A 532 -32.94 15.93 13.32
N SER A 533 -32.03 14.96 13.19
CA SER A 533 -30.68 15.04 13.74
C SER A 533 -29.83 16.05 12.92
N PRO A 534 -28.95 16.85 13.54
CA PRO A 534 -28.28 17.96 12.85
C PRO A 534 -27.48 17.54 11.61
N ALA A 535 -27.59 18.34 10.54
CA ALA A 535 -26.80 18.17 9.32
C ALA A 535 -25.30 18.29 9.60
N ASP A 536 -24.51 17.35 9.08
CA ASP A 536 -23.06 17.30 9.30
C ASP A 536 -22.32 16.65 8.11
N ALA A 537 -20.99 16.79 8.03
CA ALA A 537 -20.20 16.21 6.94
C ALA A 537 -19.91 14.73 7.19
N THR A 538 -19.87 13.87 6.15
CA THR A 538 -19.65 12.43 6.37
C THR A 538 -18.24 12.11 6.89
N ARG A 539 -17.26 13.02 6.74
CA ARG A 539 -15.99 12.96 7.49
C ARG A 539 -16.13 13.15 9.01
N ASN A 540 -17.05 14.00 9.46
CA ASN A 540 -17.32 14.18 10.90
C ASN A 540 -18.10 12.99 11.46
N LEU A 541 -19.04 12.45 10.68
CA LEU A 541 -19.78 11.22 10.99
C LEU A 541 -18.83 10.00 11.01
N SER A 542 -17.80 9.99 10.16
CA SER A 542 -16.69 9.03 10.18
C SER A 542 -15.87 9.13 11.47
N GLN A 543 -15.53 10.34 11.95
CA GLN A 543 -14.90 10.52 13.25
C GLN A 543 -15.73 9.92 14.39
N GLN A 544 -17.06 10.11 14.36
CA GLN A 544 -17.96 9.56 15.37
C GLN A 544 -17.95 8.03 15.36
N ASN A 545 -17.99 7.41 14.17
CA ASN A 545 -17.87 5.96 14.00
C ASN A 545 -16.52 5.41 14.50
N LEU A 546 -15.38 6.00 14.09
CA LEU A 546 -14.05 5.61 14.58
C LEU A 546 -13.96 5.68 16.11
N ASN A 547 -14.45 6.77 16.71
CA ASN A 547 -14.41 7.00 18.16
C ASN A 547 -15.46 6.19 18.95
N ALA A 548 -16.39 5.53 18.28
CA ALA A 548 -17.27 4.53 18.89
C ALA A 548 -16.65 3.13 18.79
N LEU A 549 -16.24 2.72 17.59
CA LEU A 549 -15.65 1.41 17.31
C LEU A 549 -14.36 1.13 18.10
N VAL A 550 -13.50 2.14 18.29
CA VAL A 550 -12.22 1.98 19.00
C VAL A 550 -12.35 1.48 20.45
N LYS A 551 -13.54 1.67 21.06
CA LYS A 551 -13.89 1.22 22.41
C LYS A 551 -14.26 -0.27 22.49
N VAL A 552 -14.65 -0.87 21.38
CA VAL A 552 -15.17 -2.25 21.30
C VAL A 552 -14.39 -3.16 20.36
N LEU A 553 -13.56 -2.58 19.47
CA LEU A 553 -12.62 -3.29 18.61
C LEU A 553 -11.19 -3.07 19.14
N PRO A 554 -10.58 -4.02 19.87
CA PRO A 554 -9.26 -3.82 20.48
C PRO A 554 -8.14 -3.71 19.45
N GLY A 555 -8.30 -4.34 18.27
CA GLY A 555 -7.35 -4.28 17.16
C GLY A 555 -7.49 -3.09 16.21
N LEU A 556 -8.44 -2.15 16.42
CA LEU A 556 -8.58 -0.97 15.56
C LEU A 556 -7.44 0.03 15.83
N LEU A 557 -6.57 0.29 14.86
CA LEU A 557 -5.52 1.31 14.92
C LEU A 557 -5.32 1.95 13.55
N GLY A 558 -4.72 3.14 13.50
CA GLY A 558 -4.57 3.85 12.23
C GLY A 558 -4.45 5.36 12.38
N GLY A 559 -4.58 6.08 11.28
CA GLY A 559 -4.49 7.54 11.31
C GLY A 559 -4.49 8.16 9.91
N SER A 560 -3.58 9.10 9.66
CA SER A 560 -3.62 9.92 8.44
C SER A 560 -2.24 10.38 7.95
N ALA A 561 -2.14 10.56 6.64
CA ALA A 561 -1.03 11.24 5.99
C ALA A 561 -1.13 12.77 6.24
N ASP A 562 -0.66 13.19 7.42
CA ASP A 562 -0.64 14.56 7.99
C ASP A 562 -2.02 15.25 8.20
N LEU A 563 -3.02 14.91 7.39
CA LEU A 563 -4.34 15.53 7.28
C LEU A 563 -5.33 15.15 8.41
N ALA A 564 -4.86 14.74 9.59
CA ALA A 564 -5.71 14.21 10.68
C ALA A 564 -6.80 15.19 11.16
N SER A 565 -6.54 16.50 11.10
CA SER A 565 -7.50 17.57 11.40
C SER A 565 -8.49 17.89 10.28
N SER A 566 -8.20 17.46 9.04
CA SER A 566 -9.05 17.67 7.87
C SER A 566 -9.88 16.43 7.53
N ASN A 567 -9.30 15.25 7.72
CA ASN A 567 -9.93 13.93 7.60
C ASN A 567 -10.70 13.52 8.87
N MET A 568 -10.48 14.24 9.98
CA MET A 568 -11.15 14.03 11.27
C MET A 568 -10.81 12.69 11.96
N THR A 569 -9.66 12.10 11.66
CA THR A 569 -9.39 10.68 11.92
C THR A 569 -8.82 10.32 13.29
N LEU A 570 -8.65 11.25 14.23
CA LEU A 570 -8.09 10.95 15.55
C LEU A 570 -9.03 10.15 16.47
N LEU A 571 -8.48 9.12 17.10
CA LEU A 571 -9.06 8.32 18.18
C LEU A 571 -8.82 9.04 19.52
N LYS A 572 -9.83 9.78 20.00
CA LYS A 572 -9.72 10.79 21.08
C LYS A 572 -9.34 10.24 22.47
N MET A 573 -9.37 8.93 22.65
CA MET A 573 -9.02 8.25 23.91
C MET A 573 -7.61 7.62 23.90
N PHE A 574 -6.83 7.82 22.82
CA PHE A 574 -5.46 7.34 22.65
C PHE A 574 -4.54 8.50 22.26
N GLY A 575 -3.28 8.39 22.62
CA GLY A 575 -2.19 9.24 22.12
C GLY A 575 -1.70 8.82 20.73
N ASP A 576 -0.53 9.30 20.36
CA ASP A 576 0.14 8.98 19.09
C ASP A 576 1.18 7.87 19.26
N PHE A 577 1.22 6.94 18.29
CA PHE A 577 2.26 5.92 18.17
C PHE A 577 3.60 6.60 17.86
N GLN A 578 4.57 6.45 18.76
CA GLN A 578 5.93 6.97 18.63
C GLN A 578 6.96 5.96 19.18
N LYS A 579 8.25 6.26 19.02
CA LYS A 579 9.36 5.42 19.50
C LYS A 579 9.19 5.00 20.97
N ASP A 580 8.72 5.93 21.81
CA ASP A 580 8.60 5.81 23.26
C ASP A 580 7.15 5.59 23.76
N THR A 581 6.15 5.75 22.89
CA THR A 581 4.72 5.45 23.15
C THR A 581 4.11 4.42 22.18
N PRO A 582 4.76 3.26 21.92
CA PRO A 582 4.29 2.30 20.91
C PRO A 582 2.96 1.60 21.24
N ALA A 583 2.47 1.63 22.49
CA ALA A 583 1.17 1.07 22.85
C ALA A 583 -0.02 1.87 22.28
N GLU A 584 0.22 3.10 21.82
CA GLU A 584 -0.81 4.00 21.33
C GLU A 584 -1.34 3.65 19.92
N ARG A 585 -2.54 4.16 19.59
CA ARG A 585 -3.35 3.68 18.45
C ARG A 585 -3.54 4.71 17.31
N ASN A 586 -3.15 5.98 17.48
CA ASN A 586 -3.11 6.95 16.40
C ASN A 586 -1.74 6.90 15.70
N VAL A 587 -1.70 6.55 14.41
CA VAL A 587 -0.47 6.47 13.61
C VAL A 587 -0.32 7.75 12.78
N ARG A 588 0.81 8.44 12.93
CA ARG A 588 1.13 9.67 12.18
C ARG A 588 2.09 9.34 11.05
N PHE A 589 1.60 9.34 9.82
CA PHE A 589 2.39 8.98 8.65
C PHE A 589 3.13 10.18 8.00
N GLY A 590 2.69 11.41 8.27
CA GLY A 590 3.11 12.59 7.49
C GLY A 590 2.67 12.48 6.02
N VAL A 591 3.14 13.38 5.14
CA VAL A 591 2.81 13.34 3.70
C VAL A 591 3.58 12.19 3.02
N ARG A 592 3.00 10.98 3.11
CA ARG A 592 3.57 9.67 2.75
C ARG A 592 2.47 8.67 2.43
N GLU A 593 1.57 9.03 1.54
CA GLU A 593 0.39 8.26 1.17
C GLU A 593 0.71 6.81 0.78
N HIS A 594 1.75 6.61 -0.04
CA HIS A 594 2.06 5.28 -0.60
C HIS A 594 2.65 4.37 0.47
N GLY A 595 3.60 4.89 1.26
CA GLY A 595 4.15 4.20 2.42
C GLY A 595 3.07 3.88 3.46
N MET A 596 2.16 4.82 3.73
CA MET A 596 1.01 4.63 4.63
C MET A 596 0.15 3.42 4.22
N GLY A 597 -0.25 3.31 2.95
CA GLY A 597 -1.06 2.18 2.48
C GLY A 597 -0.35 0.83 2.62
N ALA A 598 0.94 0.77 2.26
CA ALA A 598 1.72 -0.47 2.34
C ALA A 598 2.06 -0.87 3.78
N ILE A 599 2.28 0.09 4.68
CA ILE A 599 2.39 -0.14 6.13
C ILE A 599 1.08 -0.74 6.66
N CYS A 600 -0.09 -0.22 6.26
CA CYS A 600 -1.38 -0.78 6.65
C CYS A 600 -1.61 -2.21 6.10
N ASN A 601 -1.14 -2.55 4.90
CA ASN A 601 -1.14 -3.95 4.43
C ASN A 601 -0.32 -4.86 5.35
N GLY A 602 0.87 -4.40 5.78
CA GLY A 602 1.72 -5.13 6.73
C GLY A 602 1.03 -5.34 8.08
N ILE A 603 0.36 -4.31 8.61
CA ILE A 603 -0.40 -4.41 9.88
C ILE A 603 -1.56 -5.40 9.75
N ALA A 604 -2.31 -5.39 8.63
CA ALA A 604 -3.43 -6.31 8.40
C ALA A 604 -2.99 -7.78 8.30
N LEU A 605 -1.82 -8.03 7.69
CA LEU A 605 -1.29 -9.37 7.45
C LEU A 605 -0.44 -9.90 8.62
N HIS A 606 -0.13 -9.06 9.63
CA HIS A 606 0.56 -9.51 10.85
C HIS A 606 -0.27 -10.50 11.68
N SER A 607 -1.54 -10.17 11.91
CA SER A 607 -2.51 -10.93 12.72
C SER A 607 -3.94 -10.58 12.30
N PRO A 608 -4.85 -11.57 12.15
CA PRO A 608 -6.16 -11.37 11.52
C PRO A 608 -7.09 -10.44 12.29
N GLY A 609 -6.91 -10.21 13.59
CA GLY A 609 -7.72 -9.29 14.40
C GLY A 609 -7.21 -7.85 14.47
N LEU A 610 -6.05 -7.52 13.87
CA LEU A 610 -5.64 -6.13 13.67
C LEU A 610 -6.46 -5.52 12.53
N ILE A 611 -7.08 -4.37 12.78
CA ILE A 611 -7.94 -3.64 11.85
C ILE A 611 -7.27 -2.28 11.57
N PRO A 612 -6.35 -2.20 10.59
CA PRO A 612 -5.73 -0.94 10.22
C PRO A 612 -6.69 -0.07 9.40
N TYR A 613 -6.74 1.22 9.73
CA TYR A 613 -7.31 2.25 8.86
C TYR A 613 -6.29 3.34 8.54
N CYS A 614 -6.44 3.98 7.38
CA CYS A 614 -5.58 5.10 6.98
C CYS A 614 -6.32 6.10 6.10
N ALA A 615 -5.80 7.33 6.01
CA ALA A 615 -6.56 8.46 5.49
C ALA A 615 -5.72 9.55 4.84
N THR A 616 -6.17 10.02 3.68
CA THR A 616 -5.75 11.25 3.01
C THR A 616 -6.98 11.88 2.33
N PHE A 617 -6.81 12.93 1.52
CA PHE A 617 -7.88 13.38 0.63
C PHE A 617 -8.05 12.38 -0.52
N PHE A 618 -9.28 12.15 -0.97
CA PHE A 618 -9.59 11.08 -1.92
C PHE A 618 -8.82 11.23 -3.25
N VAL A 619 -8.51 12.45 -3.66
CA VAL A 619 -7.65 12.77 -4.81
C VAL A 619 -6.23 12.21 -4.70
N PHE A 620 -5.68 12.11 -3.48
CA PHE A 620 -4.33 11.59 -3.26
C PHE A 620 -4.30 10.06 -3.15
N THR A 621 -5.42 9.37 -3.35
CA THR A 621 -5.41 7.90 -3.51
C THR A 621 -4.58 7.45 -4.71
N ASP A 622 -4.40 8.29 -5.73
CA ASP A 622 -3.53 7.99 -6.87
C ASP A 622 -2.05 7.85 -6.48
N TYR A 623 -1.55 8.60 -5.48
CA TYR A 623 -0.19 8.42 -4.95
C TYR A 623 0.00 7.02 -4.35
N MET A 624 -1.02 6.48 -3.69
CA MET A 624 -0.97 5.19 -2.96
C MET A 624 -1.61 4.02 -3.69
N ARG A 625 -2.02 4.22 -4.96
CA ARG A 625 -2.86 3.29 -5.72
C ARG A 625 -2.24 1.90 -5.89
N GLY A 626 -0.92 1.83 -5.97
CA GLY A 626 -0.19 0.55 -5.98
C GLY A 626 -0.38 -0.26 -4.70
N ALA A 627 -0.36 0.40 -3.52
CA ALA A 627 -0.59 -0.26 -2.24
C ALA A 627 -2.07 -0.64 -2.05
N ILE A 628 -3.02 0.21 -2.47
CA ILE A 628 -4.47 -0.10 -2.47
C ILE A 628 -4.76 -1.33 -3.33
N ARG A 629 -4.19 -1.41 -4.54
CA ARG A 629 -4.33 -2.58 -5.42
C ARG A 629 -3.72 -3.84 -4.80
N LEU A 630 -2.60 -3.71 -4.07
CA LEU A 630 -2.06 -4.83 -3.31
C LEU A 630 -2.98 -5.22 -2.14
N SER A 631 -3.67 -4.31 -1.45
CA SER A 631 -4.65 -4.70 -0.40
C SER A 631 -5.74 -5.60 -0.96
N ALA A 632 -6.24 -5.27 -2.16
CA ALA A 632 -7.30 -6.02 -2.84
C ALA A 632 -6.81 -7.39 -3.32
N LEU A 633 -5.60 -7.45 -3.89
CA LEU A 633 -4.97 -8.70 -4.34
C LEU A 633 -4.50 -9.59 -3.17
N SER A 634 -4.01 -9.00 -2.08
CA SER A 634 -3.44 -9.72 -0.93
C SER A 634 -4.50 -10.11 0.10
N GLU A 635 -5.78 -9.86 -0.17
CA GLU A 635 -6.90 -9.98 0.78
C GLU A 635 -6.70 -9.23 2.11
N ALA A 636 -6.04 -8.07 2.10
CA ALA A 636 -5.85 -7.27 3.31
C ALA A 636 -7.07 -6.36 3.53
N GLY A 637 -7.91 -6.69 4.52
CA GLY A 637 -9.02 -5.85 4.98
C GLY A 637 -8.57 -4.57 5.69
N VAL A 638 -8.06 -3.62 4.90
CA VAL A 638 -7.66 -2.25 5.28
C VAL A 638 -8.84 -1.29 5.04
N ILE A 639 -9.06 -0.35 5.96
CA ILE A 639 -10.10 0.68 5.84
C ILE A 639 -9.47 2.01 5.36
N TYR A 640 -9.80 2.41 4.14
CA TYR A 640 -9.31 3.63 3.49
C TYR A 640 -10.32 4.78 3.68
N VAL A 641 -10.06 5.67 4.63
CA VAL A 641 -10.95 6.77 5.03
C VAL A 641 -10.58 8.02 4.22
N MET A 642 -11.27 8.24 3.10
CA MET A 642 -10.84 9.18 2.06
C MET A 642 -11.81 10.36 1.96
N THR A 643 -11.37 11.53 2.45
CA THR A 643 -12.27 12.70 2.56
C THR A 643 -12.06 13.73 1.45
N HIS A 644 -12.91 14.75 1.38
CA HIS A 644 -12.90 15.75 0.29
C HIS A 644 -13.12 15.07 -1.07
N ASP A 645 -14.17 14.25 -1.12
CA ASP A 645 -14.51 13.28 -2.16
C ASP A 645 -14.84 13.82 -3.56
N SER A 646 -14.99 15.13 -3.73
CA SER A 646 -15.66 15.73 -4.88
C SER A 646 -15.33 17.22 -5.04
N ILE A 647 -15.89 17.86 -6.07
CA ILE A 647 -15.98 19.33 -6.19
C ILE A 647 -16.63 20.03 -4.97
N GLY A 648 -17.28 19.26 -4.07
CA GLY A 648 -17.79 19.73 -2.78
C GLY A 648 -16.72 20.29 -1.85
N LEU A 649 -15.45 20.04 -2.14
CA LEU A 649 -14.36 20.70 -1.42
C LEU A 649 -14.20 22.19 -1.75
N GLY A 650 -14.62 22.66 -2.92
CA GLY A 650 -14.55 24.07 -3.30
C GLY A 650 -13.14 24.57 -3.64
N GLU A 651 -12.66 25.56 -2.90
CA GLU A 651 -11.66 26.54 -3.34
C GLU A 651 -10.28 25.98 -3.70
N ASP A 652 -9.84 24.84 -3.14
CA ASP A 652 -8.51 24.27 -3.45
C ASP A 652 -8.38 23.74 -4.89
N GLY A 653 -9.52 23.63 -5.61
CA GLY A 653 -9.55 23.58 -7.07
C GLY A 653 -9.19 22.23 -7.71
N PRO A 654 -8.99 22.20 -9.05
CA PRO A 654 -8.97 20.97 -9.84
C PRO A 654 -7.82 20.01 -9.53
N THR A 655 -6.76 20.47 -8.84
CA THR A 655 -5.67 19.60 -8.36
C THR A 655 -6.03 18.80 -7.11
N HIS A 656 -7.12 19.19 -6.42
CA HIS A 656 -7.60 18.54 -5.20
C HIS A 656 -8.95 17.83 -5.38
N GLN A 657 -9.68 18.12 -6.47
CA GLN A 657 -11.06 17.68 -6.68
C GLN A 657 -11.11 16.34 -7.45
N PRO A 658 -11.53 15.23 -6.81
CA PRO A 658 -11.70 13.94 -7.50
C PRO A 658 -12.76 14.01 -8.59
N VAL A 659 -12.55 13.29 -9.70
CA VAL A 659 -13.50 13.20 -10.81
C VAL A 659 -13.70 11.74 -11.25
N GLU A 660 -12.65 11.12 -11.78
CA GLU A 660 -12.61 9.73 -12.23
C GLU A 660 -12.56 8.72 -11.08
N HIS A 661 -12.17 9.15 -9.88
CA HIS A 661 -11.64 8.30 -8.81
C HIS A 661 -12.62 7.19 -8.39
N LEU A 662 -13.92 7.50 -8.26
CA LEU A 662 -14.97 6.53 -7.92
C LEU A 662 -15.06 5.40 -8.96
N ALA A 663 -15.17 5.74 -10.24
CA ALA A 663 -15.17 4.77 -11.33
C ALA A 663 -13.85 3.98 -11.39
N SER A 664 -12.75 4.65 -11.07
CA SER A 664 -11.40 4.09 -11.06
C SER A 664 -11.17 2.99 -10.00
N PHE A 665 -11.96 2.99 -8.92
CA PHE A 665 -11.97 1.94 -7.89
C PHE A 665 -13.13 0.95 -8.04
N ARG A 666 -14.31 1.36 -8.54
CA ARG A 666 -15.39 0.44 -8.98
C ARG A 666 -14.90 -0.54 -10.06
N ALA A 667 -13.93 -0.13 -10.88
CA ALA A 667 -13.27 -0.97 -11.88
C ALA A 667 -12.11 -1.84 -11.33
N MET A 668 -11.74 -1.70 -10.05
CA MET A 668 -10.67 -2.49 -9.42
C MET A 668 -11.28 -3.76 -8.81
N PRO A 669 -10.74 -4.96 -9.11
CA PRO A 669 -11.22 -6.20 -8.48
C PRO A 669 -10.98 -6.23 -6.96
N ASN A 670 -11.87 -6.90 -6.22
CA ASN A 670 -11.79 -7.17 -4.78
C ASN A 670 -11.55 -5.95 -3.86
N ILE A 671 -12.23 -4.83 -4.12
CA ILE A 671 -12.28 -3.67 -3.23
C ILE A 671 -13.71 -3.11 -3.18
N LEU A 672 -14.14 -2.59 -2.03
CA LEU A 672 -15.44 -1.93 -1.90
C LEU A 672 -15.27 -0.41 -2.04
N MET A 673 -16.07 0.22 -2.91
CA MET A 673 -16.08 1.66 -3.14
C MET A 673 -17.36 2.27 -2.53
N LEU A 674 -17.31 2.51 -1.22
CA LEU A 674 -18.43 3.03 -0.43
C LEU A 674 -18.45 4.56 -0.47
N ARG A 675 -19.59 5.16 -0.86
CA ARG A 675 -19.81 6.62 -0.85
C ARG A 675 -21.10 6.99 -0.11
N PRO A 676 -21.09 6.99 1.24
CA PRO A 676 -22.29 7.22 2.06
C PRO A 676 -22.78 8.66 1.99
N ALA A 677 -24.09 8.83 1.94
CA ALA A 677 -24.78 10.13 1.89
C ALA A 677 -24.91 10.82 3.24
N ASP A 678 -25.13 10.06 4.32
CA ASP A 678 -25.42 10.61 5.65
C ASP A 678 -24.83 9.78 6.81
N GLY A 679 -25.29 10.03 8.03
CA GLY A 679 -24.79 9.36 9.24
C GLY A 679 -25.13 7.87 9.31
N ASN A 680 -26.33 7.48 8.91
CA ASN A 680 -26.76 6.08 8.90
C ASN A 680 -26.00 5.29 7.82
N GLU A 681 -25.82 5.88 6.64
CA GLU A 681 -24.99 5.25 5.61
C GLU A 681 -23.50 5.21 5.99
N THR A 682 -22.98 6.24 6.67
CA THR A 682 -21.59 6.23 7.14
C THR A 682 -21.39 5.12 8.18
N ALA A 683 -22.34 4.92 9.09
CA ALA A 683 -22.34 3.81 10.04
C ALA A 683 -22.40 2.43 9.34
N GLY A 684 -23.26 2.28 8.32
CA GLY A 684 -23.32 1.06 7.50
C GLY A 684 -22.03 0.78 6.73
N ALA A 685 -21.39 1.81 6.18
CA ALA A 685 -20.10 1.69 5.49
C ALA A 685 -18.99 1.23 6.45
N TYR A 686 -18.97 1.74 7.69
CA TYR A 686 -18.07 1.25 8.73
C TYR A 686 -18.39 -0.18 9.19
N LYS A 687 -19.67 -0.56 9.29
CA LYS A 687 -20.09 -1.94 9.59
C LYS A 687 -19.53 -2.91 8.56
N ILE A 688 -19.73 -2.61 7.28
CA ILE A 688 -19.21 -3.38 6.14
C ILE A 688 -17.68 -3.45 6.17
N ALA A 689 -16.98 -2.33 6.38
CA ALA A 689 -15.52 -2.29 6.39
C ALA A 689 -14.89 -3.09 7.53
N VAL A 690 -15.53 -3.16 8.70
CA VAL A 690 -15.10 -4.01 9.83
C VAL A 690 -15.42 -5.49 9.60
N LEU A 691 -16.52 -5.82 8.90
CA LEU A 691 -16.85 -7.20 8.54
C LEU A 691 -15.93 -7.77 7.44
N ASN A 692 -15.52 -6.95 6.46
CA ASN A 692 -14.74 -7.37 5.30
C ASN A 692 -13.24 -7.53 5.63
N ARG A 693 -12.87 -8.41 6.56
CA ARG A 693 -11.46 -8.58 6.97
C ARG A 693 -10.54 -9.17 5.90
N LYS A 694 -11.11 -9.73 4.81
CA LYS A 694 -10.39 -10.21 3.62
C LYS A 694 -10.57 -9.33 2.36
N ARG A 695 -11.17 -8.14 2.48
CA ARG A 695 -11.40 -7.22 1.36
C ARG A 695 -11.28 -5.76 1.79
N PRO A 696 -10.37 -4.94 1.20
CA PRO A 696 -10.27 -3.52 1.55
C PRO A 696 -11.56 -2.75 1.23
N SER A 697 -11.79 -1.68 1.97
CA SER A 697 -12.94 -0.78 1.80
C SER A 697 -12.48 0.68 1.73
N ILE A 698 -12.81 1.37 0.64
CA ILE A 698 -12.66 2.83 0.52
C ILE A 698 -13.97 3.48 0.91
N LEU A 699 -13.91 4.43 1.83
CA LEU A 699 -15.01 5.31 2.21
C LEU A 699 -14.72 6.70 1.65
N ALA A 700 -15.45 7.10 0.60
CA ALA A 700 -15.42 8.45 0.04
C ALA A 700 -16.35 9.38 0.85
N LEU A 701 -15.79 10.45 1.43
CA LEU A 701 -16.46 11.26 2.46
C LEU A 701 -16.40 12.78 2.17
N SER A 702 -17.50 13.48 2.46
CA SER A 702 -17.69 14.89 2.08
C SER A 702 -16.83 15.88 2.89
N ARG A 703 -16.47 17.03 2.31
CA ARG A 703 -15.98 18.21 3.08
C ARG A 703 -17.16 18.93 3.74
N GLN A 704 -18.22 19.08 2.94
CA GLN A 704 -19.45 19.84 3.16
C GLN A 704 -20.47 19.07 4.01
N LYS A 705 -21.33 19.80 4.73
CA LYS A 705 -22.41 19.21 5.53
C LYS A 705 -23.53 18.68 4.64
N LEU A 706 -24.13 17.58 5.06
CA LEU A 706 -25.27 16.91 4.41
C LEU A 706 -26.39 16.69 5.43
N PRO A 707 -27.67 16.70 5.02
CA PRO A 707 -28.79 16.35 5.88
C PRO A 707 -28.81 14.84 6.16
N GLN A 708 -29.44 14.44 7.27
CA GLN A 708 -29.86 13.04 7.45
C GLN A 708 -31.14 12.82 6.63
N LEU A 709 -31.23 11.73 5.88
CA LEU A 709 -32.32 11.52 4.92
C LEU A 709 -33.38 10.53 5.44
N PRO A 710 -34.68 10.73 5.14
CA PRO A 710 -35.68 9.70 5.37
C PRO A 710 -35.37 8.44 4.53
N GLY A 711 -35.39 7.28 5.18
CA GLY A 711 -35.23 5.97 4.52
C GLY A 711 -33.78 5.46 4.39
N THR A 712 -32.76 6.24 4.74
CA THR A 712 -31.38 5.74 4.82
C THR A 712 -31.19 4.85 6.06
N SER A 713 -30.41 3.77 5.91
CA SER A 713 -30.22 2.79 6.99
C SER A 713 -28.89 2.06 6.87
N ILE A 714 -28.42 1.52 8.00
CA ILE A 714 -27.23 0.66 8.08
C ILE A 714 -27.42 -0.58 7.19
N GLU A 715 -28.61 -1.19 7.25
CA GLU A 715 -29.02 -2.39 6.52
C GLU A 715 -29.14 -2.13 5.01
N GLY A 716 -29.46 -0.90 4.61
CA GLY A 716 -29.45 -0.47 3.20
C GLY A 716 -28.05 -0.51 2.59
N VAL A 717 -27.02 -0.14 3.36
CA VAL A 717 -25.62 -0.22 2.88
C VAL A 717 -25.19 -1.66 2.63
N GLU A 718 -25.68 -2.63 3.40
CA GLU A 718 -25.44 -4.07 3.18
C GLU A 718 -26.03 -4.59 1.87
N LYS A 719 -26.84 -3.77 1.17
CA LYS A 719 -27.40 -4.05 -0.15
C LYS A 719 -26.73 -3.32 -1.29
N GLY A 720 -25.84 -2.37 -1.00
CA GLY A 720 -25.13 -1.54 -1.98
C GLY A 720 -26.02 -0.53 -2.72
N GLY A 721 -27.18 -0.97 -3.21
CA GLY A 721 -28.19 -0.19 -3.92
C GLY A 721 -29.59 -0.48 -3.40
N TYR A 722 -30.26 0.52 -2.82
CA TYR A 722 -31.56 0.34 -2.16
C TYR A 722 -32.46 1.57 -2.27
N THR A 723 -33.77 1.34 -2.23
CA THR A 723 -34.80 2.40 -2.33
C THR A 723 -34.95 3.14 -1.01
N ILE A 724 -34.72 4.47 -0.99
CA ILE A 724 -34.95 5.33 0.18
C ILE A 724 -36.34 6.00 0.18
N SER A 725 -36.94 6.22 -1.00
CA SER A 725 -38.34 6.66 -1.09
C SER A 725 -38.99 6.24 -2.41
N ASP A 726 -40.28 5.92 -2.37
CA ASP A 726 -41.09 5.53 -3.53
C ASP A 726 -42.54 5.99 -3.34
N ASN A 727 -43.22 6.34 -4.42
CA ASN A 727 -44.67 6.60 -4.45
C ASN A 727 -45.37 5.87 -5.62
N SER A 728 -44.69 4.91 -6.23
CA SER A 728 -45.24 4.01 -7.25
C SER A 728 -46.00 2.82 -6.65
N THR A 729 -46.69 2.07 -7.50
CA THR A 729 -47.32 0.80 -7.16
C THR A 729 -46.89 -0.29 -8.15
N GLY A 730 -46.99 -1.56 -7.77
CA GLY A 730 -46.70 -2.69 -8.68
C GLY A 730 -45.26 -2.74 -9.20
N ASN A 731 -44.29 -2.22 -8.43
CA ASN A 731 -42.87 -2.08 -8.83
C ASN A 731 -42.67 -1.30 -10.16
N LYS A 732 -43.51 -0.29 -10.42
CA LYS A 732 -43.48 0.47 -11.68
C LYS A 732 -43.55 1.99 -11.46
N PRO A 733 -42.46 2.64 -11.01
CA PRO A 733 -42.32 4.09 -11.10
C PRO A 733 -42.27 4.57 -12.56
N ASP A 734 -42.65 5.83 -12.79
CA ASP A 734 -42.47 6.53 -14.07
C ASP A 734 -40.97 6.80 -14.32
N VAL A 735 -40.22 7.10 -13.25
CA VAL A 735 -38.78 7.36 -13.30
C VAL A 735 -38.08 6.92 -12.02
N ILE A 736 -36.85 6.43 -12.17
CA ILE A 736 -35.94 6.11 -11.06
C ILE A 736 -34.83 7.15 -11.02
N LEU A 737 -34.68 7.84 -9.88
CA LEU A 737 -33.56 8.74 -9.60
C LEU A 737 -32.56 7.99 -8.71
N ILE A 738 -31.28 8.03 -9.06
CA ILE A 738 -30.22 7.25 -8.41
C ILE A 738 -29.11 8.20 -7.97
N GLY A 739 -28.75 8.17 -6.68
CA GLY A 739 -27.74 9.06 -6.11
C GLY A 739 -26.75 8.33 -5.22
N THR A 740 -25.61 8.97 -4.98
CA THR A 740 -24.59 8.55 -4.00
C THR A 740 -24.11 9.77 -3.23
N GLY A 741 -23.55 9.58 -2.03
CA GLY A 741 -22.90 10.66 -1.28
C GLY A 741 -23.74 11.94 -1.18
N SER A 742 -23.08 13.07 -1.42
CA SER A 742 -23.70 14.40 -1.37
C SER A 742 -24.80 14.67 -2.41
N GLU A 743 -24.94 13.83 -3.44
CA GLU A 743 -25.91 14.04 -4.51
C GLU A 743 -27.24 13.32 -4.27
N LEU A 744 -27.30 12.41 -3.29
CA LEU A 744 -28.55 11.73 -2.92
C LEU A 744 -29.61 12.71 -2.38
N GLU A 745 -29.19 13.78 -1.69
CA GLU A 745 -30.13 14.84 -1.26
C GLU A 745 -30.68 15.66 -2.45
N ILE A 746 -29.92 15.76 -3.56
CA ILE A 746 -30.36 16.40 -4.80
C ILE A 746 -31.38 15.53 -5.52
N ALA A 747 -31.15 14.22 -5.59
CA ALA A 747 -32.10 13.24 -6.12
C ALA A 747 -33.42 13.22 -5.30
N ALA A 748 -33.34 13.27 -3.97
CA ALA A 748 -34.50 13.34 -3.09
C ALA A 748 -35.33 14.62 -3.34
N LYS A 749 -34.69 15.80 -3.36
CA LYS A 749 -35.35 17.09 -3.62
C LYS A 749 -35.95 17.17 -5.04
N ALA A 750 -35.32 16.53 -6.03
CA ALA A 750 -35.86 16.44 -7.39
C ALA A 750 -37.10 15.53 -7.47
N ALA A 751 -37.13 14.44 -6.69
CA ALA A 751 -38.29 13.57 -6.59
C ALA A 751 -39.50 14.29 -6.00
N GLU A 752 -39.33 15.15 -4.99
CA GLU A 752 -40.44 15.95 -4.46
C GLU A 752 -41.12 16.81 -5.52
N ASP A 753 -40.36 17.49 -6.36
CA ASP A 753 -40.92 18.38 -7.39
C ASP A 753 -41.61 17.59 -8.51
N LEU A 754 -41.02 16.46 -8.94
CA LEU A 754 -41.66 15.55 -9.90
C LEU A 754 -42.94 14.90 -9.32
N ARG A 755 -42.98 14.61 -8.02
CA ARG A 755 -44.17 14.11 -7.32
C ARG A 755 -45.28 15.17 -7.22
N LYS A 756 -44.94 16.45 -7.04
CA LYS A 756 -45.90 17.58 -7.12
C LYS A 756 -46.53 17.71 -8.51
N GLU A 757 -45.82 17.29 -9.55
CA GLU A 757 -46.32 17.16 -10.94
C GLU A 757 -47.03 15.83 -11.23
N GLY A 758 -47.34 15.03 -10.19
CA GLY A 758 -48.14 13.81 -10.31
C GLY A 758 -47.38 12.57 -10.78
N LYS A 759 -46.04 12.59 -10.83
CA LYS A 759 -45.24 11.43 -11.24
C LYS A 759 -45.04 10.41 -10.11
N ALA A 760 -44.99 9.14 -10.49
CA ALA A 760 -44.51 8.05 -9.65
C ALA A 760 -42.98 8.00 -9.70
N VAL A 761 -42.31 8.41 -8.63
CA VAL A 761 -40.84 8.54 -8.57
C VAL A 761 -40.26 7.63 -7.50
N ARG A 762 -39.26 6.84 -7.88
CA ARG A 762 -38.41 6.10 -6.95
C ARG A 762 -37.06 6.82 -6.78
N VAL A 763 -36.56 6.90 -5.56
CA VAL A 763 -35.21 7.37 -5.23
C VAL A 763 -34.41 6.22 -4.65
N VAL A 764 -33.26 5.93 -5.26
CA VAL A 764 -32.34 4.86 -4.89
C VAL A 764 -31.02 5.46 -4.42
N SER A 765 -30.55 5.06 -3.24
CA SER A 765 -29.14 5.21 -2.86
C SER A 765 -28.35 4.08 -3.49
N LEU A 766 -27.19 4.37 -4.08
CA LEU A 766 -26.26 3.39 -4.65
C LEU A 766 -24.86 3.51 -4.02
N VAL A 767 -24.84 3.46 -2.68
CA VAL A 767 -23.68 3.65 -1.80
C VAL A 767 -22.48 2.74 -2.11
N SER A 768 -22.68 1.51 -2.63
CA SER A 768 -21.63 0.68 -3.24
C SER A 768 -22.21 -0.13 -4.40
N TRP A 769 -21.48 -0.19 -5.51
CA TRP A 769 -21.92 -0.94 -6.69
C TRP A 769 -21.63 -2.43 -6.51
N GLU A 770 -20.51 -2.75 -5.87
CA GLU A 770 -20.02 -4.10 -5.66
C GLU A 770 -20.98 -4.91 -4.79
N LEU A 771 -21.44 -4.32 -3.67
CA LEU A 771 -22.45 -4.92 -2.81
C LEU A 771 -23.82 -5.05 -3.49
N PHE A 772 -24.14 -4.22 -4.47
CA PHE A 772 -25.37 -4.32 -5.25
C PHE A 772 -25.28 -5.43 -6.32
N ASP A 773 -24.12 -5.55 -6.99
CA ASP A 773 -23.80 -6.65 -7.90
C ASP A 773 -23.84 -8.02 -7.20
N GLU A 774 -23.47 -8.07 -5.91
CA GLU A 774 -23.55 -9.26 -5.06
C GLU A 774 -24.99 -9.67 -4.67
N GLN A 775 -25.99 -8.80 -4.81
CA GLN A 775 -27.38 -9.17 -4.50
C GLN A 775 -27.99 -10.07 -5.59
N SER A 776 -29.05 -10.81 -5.23
CA SER A 776 -29.78 -11.65 -6.19
C SER A 776 -30.50 -10.82 -7.26
N GLU A 777 -30.68 -11.41 -8.45
CA GLU A 777 -31.41 -10.75 -9.55
C GLU A 777 -32.84 -10.33 -9.16
N ALA A 778 -33.50 -11.10 -8.28
CA ALA A 778 -34.81 -10.73 -7.73
C ALA A 778 -34.75 -9.47 -6.85
N TYR A 779 -33.65 -9.26 -6.11
CA TYR A 779 -33.45 -8.01 -5.37
C TYR A 779 -33.14 -6.85 -6.32
N LYS A 780 -32.25 -7.05 -7.30
CA LYS A 780 -31.91 -6.04 -8.32
C LYS A 780 -33.15 -5.57 -9.09
N GLU A 781 -34.04 -6.48 -9.52
CA GLU A 781 -35.32 -6.16 -10.17
C GLU A 781 -36.31 -5.44 -9.23
N SER A 782 -36.27 -5.72 -7.93
CA SER A 782 -37.09 -5.00 -6.93
C SER A 782 -36.66 -3.55 -6.71
N VAL A 783 -35.39 -3.21 -6.97
CA VAL A 783 -34.84 -1.84 -6.83
C VAL A 783 -34.85 -1.11 -8.17
N LEU A 784 -34.31 -1.74 -9.22
CA LEU A 784 -34.13 -1.20 -10.57
C LEU A 784 -34.88 -2.03 -11.64
N PRO A 785 -36.23 -2.07 -11.62
CA PRO A 785 -37.01 -2.92 -12.52
C PRO A 785 -36.69 -2.72 -13.99
N ALA A 786 -36.45 -3.80 -14.72
CA ALA A 786 -36.08 -3.81 -16.14
C ALA A 786 -37.15 -3.18 -17.04
N ALA A 787 -38.42 -3.21 -16.61
CA ALA A 787 -39.53 -2.54 -17.28
C ALA A 787 -39.47 -1.00 -17.24
N VAL A 788 -38.68 -0.40 -16.34
CA VAL A 788 -38.54 1.06 -16.19
C VAL A 788 -37.19 1.52 -16.74
N SER A 789 -37.20 1.97 -18.00
CA SER A 789 -36.00 2.49 -18.68
C SER A 789 -35.74 3.98 -18.45
N ALA A 790 -36.68 4.71 -17.83
CA ALA A 790 -36.48 6.10 -17.43
C ALA A 790 -35.67 6.13 -16.12
N ARG A 791 -34.35 6.30 -16.26
CA ARG A 791 -33.39 6.27 -15.15
C ARG A 791 -32.47 7.48 -15.24
N VAL A 792 -32.34 8.21 -14.14
CA VAL A 792 -31.41 9.34 -14.03
C VAL A 792 -30.46 9.06 -12.86
N SER A 793 -29.16 9.08 -13.10
CA SER A 793 -28.17 9.10 -12.01
C SER A 793 -27.62 10.51 -11.79
N ILE A 794 -27.25 10.83 -10.56
CA ILE A 794 -26.51 12.05 -10.22
C ILE A 794 -25.40 11.77 -9.21
N GLU A 795 -24.18 12.18 -9.55
CA GLU A 795 -22.97 11.99 -8.76
C GLU A 795 -21.93 13.07 -9.13
N ALA A 796 -21.26 13.67 -8.15
CA ALA A 796 -20.22 14.70 -8.37
C ALA A 796 -18.86 14.09 -8.78
N GLY A 797 -18.89 13.22 -9.80
CA GLY A 797 -17.74 12.58 -10.43
C GLY A 797 -18.06 12.19 -11.88
N SER A 798 -17.18 11.44 -12.55
CA SER A 798 -17.37 11.05 -13.95
C SER A 798 -18.61 10.18 -14.17
N THR A 799 -19.26 10.35 -15.33
CA THR A 799 -20.39 9.52 -15.76
C THR A 799 -19.96 8.12 -16.23
N PHE A 800 -18.66 7.86 -16.40
CA PHE A 800 -18.14 6.59 -16.88
C PHE A 800 -18.57 5.39 -16.02
N GLY A 801 -19.18 4.39 -16.65
CA GLY A 801 -19.71 3.18 -16.03
C GLY A 801 -21.17 3.30 -15.59
N TRP A 802 -21.75 4.51 -15.46
CA TRP A 802 -23.14 4.67 -15.03
C TRP A 802 -24.14 4.11 -16.05
N GLU A 803 -23.74 3.94 -17.31
CA GLU A 803 -24.51 3.25 -18.36
C GLU A 803 -24.88 1.81 -17.98
N LYS A 804 -24.12 1.14 -17.11
CA LYS A 804 -24.46 -0.16 -16.52
C LYS A 804 -25.77 -0.11 -15.71
N ILE A 805 -26.01 1.00 -15.03
CA ILE A 805 -27.10 1.18 -14.06
C ILE A 805 -28.31 1.88 -14.72
N VAL A 806 -28.06 2.96 -15.46
CA VAL A 806 -29.12 3.75 -16.10
C VAL A 806 -29.56 3.19 -17.46
N GLY A 807 -28.71 2.36 -18.10
CA GLY A 807 -28.98 1.76 -19.41
C GLY A 807 -28.92 2.75 -20.57
N SER A 808 -29.03 2.24 -21.80
CA SER A 808 -28.88 3.01 -23.06
C SER A 808 -29.95 4.09 -23.33
N LYS A 809 -31.01 4.14 -22.51
CA LYS A 809 -32.03 5.20 -22.52
C LYS A 809 -31.92 6.15 -21.31
N GLY A 810 -31.17 5.78 -20.28
CA GLY A 810 -31.02 6.59 -19.09
C GLY A 810 -30.08 7.78 -19.30
N LYS A 811 -29.97 8.63 -18.27
CA LYS A 811 -29.16 9.83 -18.31
C LYS A 811 -28.34 9.98 -17.03
N ALA A 812 -27.02 9.95 -17.16
CA ALA A 812 -26.12 10.28 -16.07
C ALA A 812 -25.89 11.80 -16.01
N ILE A 813 -25.88 12.33 -14.79
CA ILE A 813 -25.53 13.72 -14.47
C ILE A 813 -24.27 13.67 -13.61
N GLY A 814 -23.17 14.17 -14.17
CA GLY A 814 -21.86 14.13 -13.54
C GLY A 814 -20.89 15.08 -14.22
N ILE A 815 -19.60 14.85 -13.99
CA ILE A 815 -18.51 15.75 -14.35
C ILE A 815 -17.46 14.95 -15.12
N ASP A 816 -17.39 15.14 -16.44
CA ASP A 816 -16.42 14.44 -17.31
C ASP A 816 -15.26 15.36 -17.77
N ARG A 817 -14.79 16.19 -16.84
CA ARG A 817 -13.64 17.09 -16.98
C ARG A 817 -13.10 17.48 -15.60
N PHE A 818 -11.89 18.02 -15.51
CA PHE A 818 -11.40 18.60 -14.25
C PHE A 818 -12.31 19.73 -13.73
N GLY A 819 -12.32 19.89 -12.40
CA GLY A 819 -13.14 20.87 -11.69
C GLY A 819 -12.65 22.32 -11.79
N ALA A 820 -12.89 23.12 -10.75
CA ALA A 820 -12.54 24.55 -10.73
C ALA A 820 -12.30 25.07 -9.31
N SER A 821 -11.36 26.01 -9.17
CA SER A 821 -11.13 26.78 -7.93
C SER A 821 -12.21 27.85 -7.77
N ALA A 822 -13.26 27.54 -7.03
CA ALA A 822 -14.30 28.47 -6.59
C ALA A 822 -15.06 27.88 -5.38
N PRO A 823 -15.85 28.68 -4.64
CA PRO A 823 -16.70 28.17 -3.57
C PRO A 823 -17.61 27.04 -4.05
N ALA A 824 -17.70 25.94 -3.30
CA ALA A 824 -18.32 24.69 -3.75
C ALA A 824 -19.73 24.85 -4.34
N GLY A 825 -20.61 25.64 -3.70
CA GLY A 825 -21.96 25.91 -4.20
C GLY A 825 -22.02 26.64 -5.55
N ARG A 826 -20.95 27.36 -5.93
CA ARG A 826 -20.78 27.87 -7.30
C ARG A 826 -20.32 26.76 -8.24
N VAL A 827 -19.34 25.94 -7.87
CA VAL A 827 -18.86 24.85 -8.74
C VAL A 827 -20.00 23.89 -9.10
N TYR A 828 -20.82 23.47 -8.12
CA TYR A 828 -22.03 22.65 -8.37
C TYR A 828 -22.97 23.27 -9.41
N LYS A 829 -23.25 24.58 -9.28
CA LYS A 829 -24.13 25.31 -10.20
C LYS A 829 -23.55 25.40 -11.61
N GLU A 830 -22.28 25.82 -11.75
CA GLU A 830 -21.63 26.04 -13.05
C GLU A 830 -21.35 24.72 -13.79
N PHE A 831 -21.27 23.59 -13.07
CA PHE A 831 -21.13 22.23 -13.63
C PHE A 831 -22.47 21.49 -13.77
N GLY A 832 -23.60 22.10 -13.40
CA GLY A 832 -24.94 21.53 -13.60
C GLY A 832 -25.35 20.44 -12.62
N ILE A 833 -24.58 20.18 -11.56
CA ILE A 833 -24.93 19.22 -10.49
C ILE A 833 -26.00 19.86 -9.60
N THR A 834 -27.25 19.84 -10.07
CA THR A 834 -28.37 20.63 -9.55
C THR A 834 -29.68 19.85 -9.61
N LYS A 835 -30.61 20.19 -8.72
CA LYS A 835 -31.97 19.62 -8.70
C LYS A 835 -32.68 19.88 -10.03
N GLU A 836 -32.51 21.07 -10.57
CA GLU A 836 -33.08 21.53 -11.84
C GLU A 836 -32.61 20.66 -13.01
N ALA A 837 -31.33 20.25 -13.04
CA ALA A 837 -30.81 19.33 -14.04
C ALA A 837 -31.41 17.91 -13.91
N VAL A 838 -31.59 17.41 -12.69
CA VAL A 838 -32.25 16.10 -12.44
C VAL A 838 -33.71 16.12 -12.91
N VAL A 839 -34.47 17.17 -12.56
CA VAL A 839 -35.87 17.34 -12.98
C VAL A 839 -35.97 17.48 -14.51
N ALA A 840 -35.07 18.26 -15.14
CA ALA A 840 -35.03 18.40 -16.60
C ALA A 840 -34.63 17.10 -17.32
N ALA A 841 -33.71 16.31 -16.75
CA ALA A 841 -33.34 15.00 -17.27
C ALA A 841 -34.50 14.00 -17.15
N ALA A 842 -35.17 13.93 -15.99
CA ALA A 842 -36.32 13.05 -15.80
C ALA A 842 -37.44 13.35 -16.81
N LYS A 843 -37.77 14.63 -17.03
CA LYS A 843 -38.77 15.08 -18.01
C LYS A 843 -38.38 14.85 -19.48
N GLN A 844 -37.15 14.42 -19.77
CA GLN A 844 -36.71 14.00 -21.09
C GLN A 844 -36.86 12.48 -21.32
N LEU A 845 -37.21 11.72 -20.27
CA LEU A 845 -37.29 10.25 -20.28
C LEU A 845 -38.69 9.68 -20.03
N ILE A 846 -39.64 10.50 -19.57
CA ILE A 846 -41.05 10.14 -19.27
C ILE A 846 -41.98 10.72 -20.34
#